data_AF-A0A067QWW9-F1
#
_entry.id   AF-A0A067QWW9-F1
#
_cell.length_a   1.000
_cell.length_b   1.000
_cell.length_c   1.000
_cell.angle_alpha   90.00
_cell.angle_beta   90.00
_cell.angle_gamma   90.00
#
_symmetry.space_group_name_H-M   'P 1'
#
loop_
_entity.id
_entity.type
_entity.pdbx_description
1 polymer ?
#
loop_
_entity_poly.entity_id
_entity_poly.type
_entity_poly.pdbx_seq_one_letter_code
_entity_poly.pdbx_strand_id
1 'polypeptide(L)'
;MAHHYVVTAHKPTAVTACVTGNFTSPSDLNLILAKNTRLEIYLVTPEGLRPIKEVGLYGKVSVMKFFRPPLEKKDLLFIVTARYNAMILECVGEGDNLEIITKAHGNVADRIGKPSETGIIAVIDPEARVIGLRLYDGLFKIIPLEKDNSELKASSIRMEELQVQDLEFLHGCPNPTIILIHQDLNGRHVKTHEISLRDKEFVKIPWKQDNVETEASMVIPVPEPLCGAIIIGQESILYHDGSTYVAVAPPVIKQSTIVCYAQVDSNGARYLLGDMAGHLFMLLLEQEEKMDGTLTVKDLKVECLGEISVPECITYLDNGVLFIGSRLGDSQLIKLNVKQDEGGSYVSTMETFTNLAPIVDMVVVDLERQGQGQLVTCSGAYKEGSLRIIRNGIGIQEHASIDLPGIKGMWALRVATSNKFDNTLVLSFVGQTRILTLNGEEVEETEIPGFVSDQQSFFCGNVDHEQIIQVTPSSARLISVDTKQLIHEWKPPSEKTISVVACNVTQVLCAAGSDLYYLEICEKELVQKGQATLEHEVACLDVTPLQDSSNKAEIVAVGLWTDISARILHLPGLEEVNREFLGGEIIPRSILMTCFEGINYLLCALGDGSMFYFSLNKQSGLLTDKKKVTLGTQPTVLRTFRSLSTTNVFACSDRPTVIYSSNHKLVFSNVNLKEVNHMCSLNAEAYSDSLALATDSTVTIGTIDEIQKLHIRTVPLGESPRRIAYQESSQTFGVITMRIDIQDSAGLSPVRPSASTQTQSTTSSSAMGSLSMVKPGAMGANTAAEFGQEVEVHNLLVIDQHTFEVLHAHQFMQCEYALSLVSTKLGDDTNTYYIVGTALVNPEESEPKQGRILMFQYQDGKLHQVAEKEIKGACYSLVEFNGRLLASINSTVRLFEWTAEKELRLECSHFNNIIALYLKTKGDFILVGDLMRSMTLLQYKTMEGSFEEMARDYNPNWMTAVEILDDDTFLGAENSFNLFVCQKDSAATTDEERQQMQEVGQFHLGDMVNVFRHGSLVMQHVGESSTPTQGCVLFGTVSGAIGLVTQIPADFYDFLRELEEKLTHVIKSVGKIEHSFWRSFNTDIKTEPCEGFIDGDLVESFLDLSHNKMKEVSLGLQVDSGSGMKQEATVDDLVKIVEDLTRIH
;
A
#
# COMPACT_ATOMS: atom_id res chain seq x y z
N MET A 1 -17.89 -24.14 16.77
CA MET A 1 -17.12 -23.87 15.54
C MET A 1 -16.68 -22.42 15.61
N ALA A 2 -15.45 -22.12 15.20
CA ALA A 2 -14.94 -20.75 15.14
C ALA A 2 -15.24 -20.16 13.77
N HIS A 3 -15.54 -18.86 13.74
CA HIS A 3 -15.84 -18.11 12.53
C HIS A 3 -14.98 -16.85 12.49
N HIS A 4 -14.53 -16.49 11.30
CA HIS A 4 -13.50 -15.48 11.10
C HIS A 4 -13.91 -14.48 10.01
N TYR A 5 -13.45 -13.25 10.18
CA TYR A 5 -13.57 -12.18 9.21
C TYR A 5 -12.17 -11.73 8.80
N VAL A 6 -11.91 -11.65 7.49
CA VAL A 6 -10.60 -11.29 6.93
C VAL A 6 -10.77 -10.08 6.04
N VAL A 7 -9.97 -9.04 6.26
CA VAL A 7 -10.04 -7.78 5.48
C VAL A 7 -8.66 -7.22 5.21
N THR A 8 -8.50 -6.51 4.09
CA THR A 8 -7.26 -5.84 3.69
C THR A 8 -7.17 -4.44 4.30
N ALA A 9 -6.31 -4.25 5.30
CA ALA A 9 -6.03 -2.94 5.92
C ALA A 9 -5.20 -2.01 5.03
N HIS A 10 -4.23 -2.58 4.32
CA HIS A 10 -3.44 -1.88 3.31
C HIS A 10 -3.31 -2.75 2.05
N LYS A 11 -3.66 -2.18 0.89
CA LYS A 11 -3.62 -2.87 -0.40
C LYS A 11 -2.19 -3.31 -0.79
N PRO A 12 -2.04 -4.32 -1.67
CA PRO A 12 -0.75 -4.67 -2.25
C PRO A 12 -0.08 -3.47 -2.92
N THR A 13 1.22 -3.30 -2.72
CA THR A 13 2.00 -2.18 -3.25
C THR A 13 3.01 -2.59 -4.30
N ALA A 14 3.42 -3.87 -4.30
CA ALA A 14 4.31 -4.43 -5.32
C ALA A 14 3.71 -4.35 -6.72
N VAL A 15 4.47 -3.82 -7.68
CA VAL A 15 4.13 -3.87 -9.10
C VAL A 15 4.66 -5.17 -9.69
N THR A 16 3.76 -6.04 -10.17
CA THR A 16 4.11 -7.34 -10.76
C THR A 16 4.19 -7.29 -12.28
N ALA A 17 3.47 -6.37 -12.92
CA ALA A 17 3.56 -6.13 -14.36
C ALA A 17 3.09 -4.71 -14.69
N CYS A 18 3.62 -4.15 -15.77
CA CYS A 18 3.23 -2.86 -16.31
C CYS A 18 3.18 -2.93 -17.84
N VAL A 19 2.20 -2.26 -18.43
CA VAL A 19 2.03 -2.16 -19.89
C VAL A 19 1.61 -0.77 -20.30
N THR A 20 2.04 -0.33 -21.49
CA THR A 20 1.60 0.94 -22.09
C THR A 20 0.95 0.74 -23.45
N GLY A 21 -0.07 1.55 -23.74
CA GLY A 21 -0.86 1.46 -24.97
C GLY A 21 -2.05 2.43 -24.96
N ASN A 22 -2.87 2.38 -26.00
CA ASN A 22 -4.06 3.20 -26.19
C ASN A 22 -5.33 2.45 -25.76
N PHE A 23 -5.56 2.36 -24.45
CA PHE A 23 -6.65 1.57 -23.88
C PHE A 23 -7.95 2.35 -23.71
N THR A 24 -7.85 3.57 -23.18
CA THR A 24 -9.00 4.42 -22.85
C THR A 24 -9.54 5.16 -24.08
N SER A 25 -8.65 5.63 -24.94
CA SER A 25 -8.95 6.29 -26.22
C SER A 25 -7.91 5.92 -27.27
N PRO A 26 -8.20 6.03 -28.59
CA PRO A 26 -7.22 5.77 -29.64
C PRO A 26 -6.01 6.73 -29.64
N SER A 27 -6.14 7.90 -29.01
CA SER A 27 -5.07 8.92 -28.92
C SER A 27 -4.39 8.96 -27.56
N ASP A 28 -5.03 8.42 -26.54
CA ASP A 28 -4.59 8.55 -25.16
C ASP A 28 -3.51 7.50 -24.89
N LEU A 29 -2.36 7.93 -24.38
CA LEU A 29 -1.32 7.01 -23.93
C LEU A 29 -1.63 6.62 -22.49
N ASN A 30 -1.92 5.35 -22.27
CA ASN A 30 -2.20 4.81 -20.94
C ASN A 30 -1.03 4.01 -20.40
N LEU A 31 -0.89 4.01 -19.08
CA LEU A 31 -0.06 3.10 -18.32
C LEU A 31 -0.99 2.26 -17.44
N ILE A 32 -0.93 0.94 -17.57
CA ILE A 32 -1.68 0.02 -16.71
C ILE A 32 -0.69 -0.75 -15.85
N LEU A 33 -0.93 -0.74 -14.54
CA LEU A 33 -0.15 -1.46 -13.55
C LEU A 33 -0.95 -2.62 -12.98
N ALA A 34 -0.32 -3.78 -12.87
CA ALA A 34 -0.84 -4.91 -12.11
C ALA A 34 -0.17 -4.93 -10.73
N LYS A 35 -0.97 -4.86 -9.67
CA LYS A 35 -0.55 -5.02 -8.28
C LYS A 35 -1.26 -6.22 -7.67
N ASN A 36 -0.69 -7.40 -7.88
CA ASN A 36 -1.25 -8.70 -7.48
C ASN A 36 -2.70 -8.92 -8.01
N THR A 37 -3.72 -8.54 -7.24
CA THR A 37 -5.16 -8.68 -7.57
C THR A 37 -5.80 -7.37 -8.05
N ARG A 38 -5.04 -6.30 -8.23
CA ARG A 38 -5.53 -4.97 -8.64
C ARG A 38 -4.95 -4.55 -9.98
N LEU A 39 -5.75 -3.82 -10.74
CA LEU A 39 -5.33 -3.07 -11.93
C LEU A 39 -5.49 -1.58 -11.67
N GLU A 40 -4.43 -0.82 -11.85
CA GLU A 40 -4.44 0.64 -11.82
C GLU A 40 -4.23 1.19 -13.23
N ILE A 41 -5.09 2.10 -13.65
CA ILE A 41 -5.06 2.69 -14.99
C ILE A 41 -4.75 4.18 -14.86
N TYR A 42 -3.68 4.60 -15.51
CA TYR A 42 -3.21 5.98 -15.56
C TYR A 42 -3.26 6.53 -17.00
N LEU A 43 -3.48 7.83 -17.11
CA LEU A 43 -3.19 8.61 -18.31
C LEU A 43 -1.80 9.23 -18.18
N VAL A 44 -0.99 9.09 -19.23
CA VAL A 44 0.28 9.80 -19.32
C VAL A 44 0.01 11.24 -19.73
N THR A 45 0.37 12.20 -18.88
CA THR A 45 0.24 13.63 -19.16
C THR A 45 1.63 14.30 -19.15
N PRO A 46 1.78 15.53 -19.67
CA PRO A 46 3.04 16.26 -19.59
C PRO A 46 3.52 16.53 -18.16
N GLU A 47 2.61 16.53 -17.19
CA GLU A 47 2.85 16.81 -15.78
C GLU A 47 3.19 15.56 -14.96
N GLY A 48 2.92 14.36 -15.49
CA GLY A 48 3.14 13.10 -14.79
C GLY A 48 2.09 12.04 -15.15
N LEU A 49 1.70 11.25 -14.16
CA LEU A 49 0.67 10.22 -14.31
C LEU A 49 -0.63 10.67 -13.65
N ARG A 50 -1.72 10.75 -14.43
CA ARG A 50 -3.05 11.06 -13.90
C ARG A 50 -3.84 9.76 -13.67
N PRO A 51 -4.23 9.42 -12.44
CA PRO A 51 -5.06 8.24 -12.19
C PRO A 51 -6.41 8.39 -12.88
N ILE A 52 -6.89 7.32 -13.52
CA ILE A 52 -8.22 7.24 -14.15
C ILE A 52 -9.11 6.30 -13.35
N LYS A 53 -8.66 5.06 -13.16
CA LYS A 53 -9.49 4.01 -12.57
C LYS A 53 -8.64 2.95 -11.90
N GLU A 54 -9.12 2.45 -10.77
CA GLU A 54 -8.58 1.28 -10.10
C GLU A 54 -9.66 0.19 -10.05
N VAL A 55 -9.30 -1.05 -10.38
CA VAL A 55 -10.23 -2.18 -10.45
C VAL A 55 -9.64 -3.41 -9.77
N GLY A 56 -10.46 -4.08 -8.95
CA GLY A 56 -10.12 -5.36 -8.35
C GLY A 56 -10.48 -6.55 -9.26
N LEU A 57 -9.64 -7.58 -9.21
CA LEU A 57 -9.81 -8.85 -9.90
C LEU A 57 -9.89 -9.98 -8.88
N TYR A 58 -10.79 -10.94 -9.10
CA TYR A 58 -10.83 -12.20 -8.36
C TYR A 58 -9.76 -13.17 -8.89
N GLY A 59 -8.50 -12.77 -8.78
CA GLY A 59 -7.36 -13.54 -9.25
C GLY A 59 -6.06 -12.75 -9.22
N LYS A 60 -4.97 -13.43 -8.85
CA LYS A 60 -3.60 -12.91 -8.99
C LYS A 60 -3.24 -12.80 -10.47
N VAL A 61 -2.95 -11.60 -10.96
CA VAL A 61 -2.49 -11.35 -12.34
C VAL A 61 -1.12 -12.00 -12.52
N SER A 62 -1.03 -12.97 -13.42
CA SER A 62 0.24 -13.62 -13.77
C SER A 62 0.83 -13.06 -15.05
N VAL A 63 -0.02 -12.81 -16.06
CA VAL A 63 0.41 -12.16 -17.30
C VAL A 63 -0.59 -11.08 -17.70
N MET A 64 -0.06 -9.96 -18.18
CA MET A 64 -0.81 -8.82 -18.70
C MET A 64 -0.14 -8.31 -19.97
N LYS A 65 -0.85 -8.28 -21.10
CA LYS A 65 -0.34 -7.80 -22.39
C LYS A 65 -1.41 -7.00 -23.14
N PHE A 66 -0.99 -5.94 -23.83
CA PHE A 66 -1.83 -5.26 -24.80
C PHE A 66 -1.72 -5.90 -26.18
N PHE A 67 -2.81 -5.80 -26.95
CA PHE A 67 -2.80 -6.10 -28.37
C PHE A 67 -3.90 -5.32 -29.09
N ARG A 68 -3.68 -5.04 -30.39
CA ARG A 68 -4.65 -4.36 -31.25
C ARG A 68 -5.05 -5.25 -32.43
N PRO A 69 -6.26 -5.84 -32.42
CA PRO A 69 -6.79 -6.49 -33.60
C PRO A 69 -6.94 -5.49 -34.77
N PRO A 70 -6.74 -5.89 -36.04
CA PRO A 70 -6.76 -4.98 -37.19
C PRO A 70 -8.05 -4.15 -37.39
N LEU A 71 -9.17 -4.58 -36.78
CA LEU A 71 -10.46 -3.91 -36.88
C LEU A 71 -10.79 -3.02 -35.67
N GLU A 72 -9.99 -3.07 -34.62
CA GLU A 72 -10.18 -2.31 -33.40
C GLU A 72 -9.38 -1.01 -33.44
N LYS A 73 -9.95 0.07 -32.90
CA LYS A 73 -9.30 1.39 -32.86
C LYS A 73 -8.49 1.62 -31.58
N LYS A 74 -8.79 0.86 -30.53
CA LYS A 74 -8.16 0.92 -29.21
C LYS A 74 -7.49 -0.43 -28.94
N ASP A 75 -6.54 -0.43 -28.03
CA ASP A 75 -5.94 -1.67 -27.53
C ASP A 75 -6.92 -2.42 -26.64
N LEU A 76 -6.84 -3.75 -26.71
CA LEU A 76 -7.50 -4.66 -25.79
C LEU A 76 -6.49 -5.19 -24.80
N LEU A 77 -6.93 -5.42 -23.56
CA LEU A 77 -6.08 -5.91 -22.49
C LEU A 77 -6.32 -7.41 -22.30
N PHE A 78 -5.30 -8.24 -22.54
CA PHE A 78 -5.33 -9.66 -22.26
C PHE A 78 -4.69 -9.95 -20.89
N ILE A 79 -5.39 -10.71 -20.06
CA ILE A 79 -4.94 -11.10 -18.72
C ILE A 79 -5.09 -12.60 -18.53
N VAL A 80 -4.09 -13.21 -17.89
CA VAL A 80 -4.16 -14.57 -17.35
C VAL A 80 -3.87 -14.52 -15.85
N THR A 81 -4.75 -15.12 -15.05
CA THR A 81 -4.55 -15.23 -13.60
C THR A 81 -3.75 -16.49 -13.23
N ALA A 82 -3.23 -16.54 -12.00
CA ALA A 82 -2.48 -17.67 -11.47
C ALA A 82 -3.31 -18.98 -11.41
N ARG A 83 -4.65 -18.85 -11.32
CA ARG A 83 -5.61 -19.97 -11.41
C ARG A 83 -6.13 -20.20 -12.84
N TYR A 84 -5.35 -19.77 -13.83
CA TYR A 84 -5.58 -20.00 -15.26
C TYR A 84 -6.89 -19.40 -15.82
N ASN A 85 -7.45 -18.38 -15.18
CA ASN A 85 -8.55 -17.63 -15.78
C ASN A 85 -7.97 -16.66 -16.80
N ALA A 86 -8.29 -16.87 -18.08
CA ALA A 86 -7.93 -15.99 -19.17
C ALA A 86 -9.10 -15.04 -19.46
N MET A 87 -8.79 -13.79 -19.79
CA MET A 87 -9.80 -12.78 -20.14
C MET A 87 -9.26 -11.73 -21.10
N ILE A 88 -10.16 -11.18 -21.91
CA ILE A 88 -9.93 -10.01 -22.75
C ILE A 88 -10.85 -8.90 -22.24
N LEU A 89 -10.24 -7.79 -21.82
CA LEU A 89 -10.93 -6.62 -21.27
C LEU A 89 -10.89 -5.47 -22.30
N GLU A 90 -11.97 -4.68 -22.28
CA GLU A 90 -12.13 -3.49 -23.11
C GLU A 90 -12.62 -2.32 -22.24
N CYS A 91 -12.14 -1.12 -22.53
CA CYS A 91 -12.57 0.10 -21.86
C CYS A 91 -13.64 0.84 -22.68
N VAL A 92 -14.82 1.01 -22.09
CA VAL A 92 -15.98 1.66 -22.72
C VAL A 92 -16.43 2.85 -21.88
N GLY A 93 -16.86 3.92 -22.54
CA GLY A 93 -17.27 5.18 -21.91
C GLY A 93 -16.31 6.33 -22.23
N GLU A 94 -16.68 7.53 -21.78
CA GLU A 94 -15.88 8.76 -21.86
C GLU A 94 -15.98 9.52 -20.52
N GLY A 95 -14.90 10.20 -20.13
CA GLY A 95 -14.84 10.96 -18.87
C GLY A 95 -15.06 10.09 -17.64
N ASP A 96 -15.92 10.52 -16.73
CA ASP A 96 -16.14 9.88 -15.42
C ASP A 96 -16.95 8.57 -15.52
N ASN A 97 -17.55 8.27 -16.67
CA ASN A 97 -18.37 7.07 -16.92
C ASN A 97 -17.58 5.90 -17.54
N LEU A 98 -16.25 5.86 -17.35
CA LEU A 98 -15.41 4.78 -17.85
C LEU A 98 -15.70 3.46 -17.10
N GLU A 99 -16.10 2.44 -17.86
CA GLU A 99 -16.32 1.07 -17.39
C GLU A 99 -15.35 0.10 -18.08
N ILE A 100 -14.87 -0.89 -17.32
CA ILE A 100 -14.09 -2.00 -17.86
C ILE A 100 -15.03 -3.18 -18.08
N ILE A 101 -15.19 -3.58 -19.33
CA ILE A 101 -16.06 -4.69 -19.72
C ILE A 101 -15.25 -5.93 -20.09
N THR A 102 -15.82 -7.10 -19.83
CA THR A 102 -15.25 -8.38 -20.22
C THR A 102 -15.77 -8.78 -21.60
N LYS A 103 -14.89 -8.72 -22.61
CA LYS A 103 -15.20 -9.07 -24.00
C LYS A 103 -15.21 -10.57 -24.22
N ALA A 104 -14.23 -11.26 -23.66
CA ALA A 104 -14.11 -12.71 -23.68
C ALA A 104 -13.47 -13.21 -22.38
N HIS A 105 -13.82 -14.42 -21.95
CA HIS A 105 -13.26 -15.04 -20.74
C HIS A 105 -13.37 -16.56 -20.80
N GLY A 106 -12.50 -17.26 -20.10
CA GLY A 106 -12.54 -18.71 -19.93
C GLY A 106 -11.41 -19.22 -19.05
N ASN A 107 -11.59 -20.39 -18.43
CA ASN A 107 -10.50 -21.06 -17.73
C ASN A 107 -9.73 -21.96 -18.69
N VAL A 108 -8.42 -21.73 -18.80
CA VAL A 108 -7.54 -22.41 -19.76
C VAL A 108 -6.72 -23.53 -19.13
N ALA A 109 -6.98 -23.91 -17.87
CA ALA A 109 -6.32 -25.02 -17.22
C ALA A 109 -6.59 -26.35 -17.94
N ASP A 110 -5.57 -27.21 -17.99
CA ASP A 110 -5.76 -28.61 -18.36
C ASP A 110 -6.00 -29.41 -17.07
N ARG A 111 -6.87 -30.43 -17.13
CA ARG A 111 -7.16 -31.28 -15.95
C ARG A 111 -5.95 -32.07 -15.47
N ILE A 112 -4.97 -32.26 -16.36
CA ILE A 112 -3.76 -33.05 -16.11
C ILE A 112 -2.62 -32.29 -16.79
N GLY A 113 -1.54 -32.03 -16.05
CA GLY A 113 -0.33 -31.42 -16.55
C GLY A 113 0.60 -31.08 -15.40
N LYS A 114 1.92 -31.18 -15.61
CA LYS A 114 2.91 -30.68 -14.66
C LYS A 114 3.09 -29.18 -14.92
N PRO A 115 2.76 -28.29 -13.98
CA PRO A 115 3.00 -26.86 -14.15
C PRO A 115 4.48 -26.60 -14.43
N SER A 116 4.76 -25.69 -15.34
CA SER A 116 6.14 -25.39 -15.71
C SER A 116 6.89 -24.60 -14.63
N GLU A 117 8.17 -24.91 -14.46
CA GLU A 117 9.03 -24.31 -13.43
C GLU A 117 9.28 -22.82 -13.65
N THR A 118 9.34 -22.36 -14.90
CA THR A 118 9.47 -20.93 -15.24
C THR A 118 8.14 -20.17 -15.25
N GLY A 119 7.06 -20.78 -14.74
CA GLY A 119 5.76 -20.14 -14.55
C GLY A 119 4.90 -20.02 -15.83
N ILE A 120 3.88 -19.15 -15.78
CA ILE A 120 2.95 -18.93 -16.90
C ILE A 120 3.58 -17.95 -17.90
N ILE A 121 3.76 -18.37 -19.16
CA ILE A 121 4.13 -17.48 -20.26
C ILE A 121 2.91 -17.32 -21.18
N ALA A 122 2.57 -16.08 -21.50
CA ALA A 122 1.56 -15.76 -22.50
C ALA A 122 2.10 -14.76 -23.52
N VAL A 123 1.96 -15.12 -24.79
CA VAL A 123 2.47 -14.37 -25.93
C VAL A 123 1.36 -14.15 -26.93
N ILE A 124 1.41 -13.02 -27.63
CA ILE A 124 0.40 -12.66 -28.62
C ILE A 124 1.11 -12.44 -29.95
N ASP A 125 0.61 -13.08 -31.00
CA ASP A 125 1.12 -12.89 -32.35
C ASP A 125 0.98 -11.41 -32.75
N PRO A 126 2.01 -10.77 -33.36
CA PRO A 126 1.98 -9.35 -33.69
C PRO A 126 0.84 -8.91 -34.60
N GLU A 127 0.32 -9.81 -35.46
CA GLU A 127 -0.85 -9.55 -36.29
C GLU A 127 -2.19 -9.84 -35.56
N ALA A 128 -2.13 -10.13 -34.25
CA ALA A 128 -3.25 -10.49 -33.39
C ALA A 128 -4.06 -11.68 -33.93
N ARG A 129 -3.40 -12.68 -34.52
CA ARG A 129 -4.06 -13.88 -35.06
C ARG A 129 -4.35 -14.94 -33.99
N VAL A 130 -3.44 -15.09 -33.03
CA VAL A 130 -3.48 -16.15 -32.02
C VAL A 130 -2.77 -15.71 -30.74
N ILE A 131 -3.26 -16.17 -29.59
CA ILE A 131 -2.55 -16.10 -28.30
C ILE A 131 -1.92 -17.47 -28.04
N GLY A 132 -0.64 -17.48 -27.72
CA GLY A 132 0.10 -18.65 -27.28
C GLY A 132 0.27 -18.66 -25.76
N LEU A 133 0.06 -19.80 -25.13
CA LEU A 133 0.17 -20.01 -23.69
C LEU A 133 1.06 -21.22 -23.42
N ARG A 134 2.10 -21.02 -22.60
CA ARG A 134 2.88 -22.10 -22.00
C ARG A 134 2.53 -22.15 -20.52
N LEU A 135 1.71 -23.15 -20.17
CA LEU A 135 1.21 -23.38 -18.81
C LEU A 135 1.84 -24.64 -18.17
N TYR A 136 2.05 -25.68 -18.98
CA TYR A 136 2.50 -27.00 -18.55
C TYR A 136 3.66 -27.48 -19.43
N ASP A 137 4.54 -28.30 -18.86
CA ASP A 137 5.70 -28.84 -19.59
C ASP A 137 5.25 -29.72 -20.77
N GLY A 138 5.85 -29.50 -21.94
CA GLY A 138 5.58 -30.26 -23.17
C GLY A 138 4.26 -29.91 -23.88
N LEU A 139 3.52 -28.89 -23.43
CA LEU A 139 2.27 -28.44 -24.04
C LEU A 139 2.32 -26.94 -24.37
N PHE A 140 2.01 -26.61 -25.63
CA PHE A 140 1.79 -25.24 -26.07
C PHE A 140 0.33 -25.03 -26.42
N LYS A 141 -0.36 -24.19 -25.64
CA LYS A 141 -1.79 -23.97 -25.82
C LYS A 141 -2.03 -22.73 -26.66
N ILE A 142 -2.85 -22.85 -27.70
CA ILE A 142 -3.20 -21.76 -28.60
C ILE A 142 -4.67 -21.36 -28.45
N ILE A 143 -4.93 -20.05 -28.43
CA ILE A 143 -6.27 -19.45 -28.43
C ILE A 143 -6.42 -18.64 -29.72
N PRO A 144 -7.19 -19.11 -30.71
CA PRO A 144 -7.48 -18.35 -31.91
C PRO A 144 -8.27 -17.07 -31.59
N LEU A 145 -7.82 -15.93 -32.12
CA LEU A 145 -8.45 -14.61 -31.92
C LEU A 145 -9.52 -14.33 -32.99
N GLU A 146 -10.49 -15.24 -33.09
CA GLU A 146 -11.66 -15.08 -33.94
C GLU A 146 -12.76 -14.29 -33.21
N LYS A 147 -13.57 -13.52 -33.95
CA LYS A 147 -14.61 -12.65 -33.37
C LYS A 147 -15.66 -13.41 -32.53
N ASP A 148 -15.90 -14.68 -32.83
CA ASP A 148 -16.94 -15.49 -32.19
C ASP A 148 -16.43 -16.26 -30.95
N ASN A 149 -15.15 -16.17 -30.60
CA ASN A 149 -14.55 -16.93 -29.50
C ASN A 149 -14.65 -16.24 -28.13
N SER A 150 -15.88 -15.94 -27.68
CA SER A 150 -16.12 -15.27 -26.39
C SER A 150 -15.79 -16.13 -25.15
N GLU A 151 -15.74 -17.46 -25.32
CA GLU A 151 -15.38 -18.44 -24.29
C GLU A 151 -13.88 -18.74 -24.21
N LEU A 152 -13.05 -18.08 -25.04
CA LEU A 152 -11.60 -18.29 -25.13
C LEU A 152 -11.21 -19.78 -25.25
N LYS A 153 -11.90 -20.51 -26.13
CA LYS A 153 -11.60 -21.92 -26.37
C LYS A 153 -10.19 -22.07 -26.90
N ALA A 154 -9.40 -22.88 -26.20
CA ALA A 154 -8.02 -23.14 -26.50
C ALA A 154 -7.81 -24.55 -27.07
N SER A 155 -6.72 -24.75 -27.81
CA SER A 155 -6.27 -26.07 -28.27
C SER A 155 -4.81 -26.29 -27.87
N SER A 156 -4.47 -27.45 -27.33
CA SER A 156 -3.10 -27.76 -26.92
C SER A 156 -2.35 -28.47 -28.05
N ILE A 157 -1.17 -27.95 -28.40
CA ILE A 157 -0.20 -28.51 -29.33
C ILE A 157 0.91 -29.17 -28.51
N ARG A 158 1.34 -30.36 -28.92
CA ARG A 158 2.44 -31.05 -28.26
C ARG A 158 3.77 -30.40 -28.66
N MET A 159 4.56 -30.06 -27.65
CA MET A 159 5.93 -29.56 -27.81
C MET A 159 6.91 -30.67 -27.41
N GLU A 160 7.98 -30.87 -28.19
CA GLU A 160 9.00 -31.89 -27.87
C GLU A 160 9.95 -31.38 -26.79
N GLU A 161 10.17 -30.06 -26.76
CA GLU A 161 10.98 -29.34 -25.81
C GLU A 161 10.23 -29.22 -24.46
N LEU A 162 10.77 -29.85 -23.42
CA LEU A 162 10.12 -29.88 -22.09
C LEU A 162 10.49 -28.66 -21.24
N GLN A 163 11.79 -28.32 -21.18
CA GLN A 163 12.30 -27.22 -20.35
C GLN A 163 12.47 -25.95 -21.16
N VAL A 164 11.38 -25.22 -21.37
CA VAL A 164 11.39 -23.91 -22.04
C VAL A 164 11.66 -22.80 -21.02
N GLN A 165 12.69 -22.00 -21.27
CA GLN A 165 13.08 -20.87 -20.43
C GLN A 165 12.24 -19.63 -20.77
N ASP A 166 12.20 -19.24 -22.04
CA ASP A 166 11.41 -18.12 -22.54
C ASP A 166 10.90 -18.39 -23.95
N LEU A 167 9.83 -17.70 -24.35
CA LEU A 167 9.13 -17.89 -25.62
C LEU A 167 8.45 -16.59 -26.04
N GLU A 168 8.58 -16.22 -27.32
CA GLU A 168 7.92 -15.05 -27.91
C GLU A 168 7.49 -15.31 -29.38
N PHE A 169 6.57 -14.51 -29.92
CA PHE A 169 6.23 -14.54 -31.35
C PHE A 169 7.15 -13.63 -32.17
N LEU A 170 7.59 -14.08 -33.34
CA LEU A 170 8.40 -13.28 -34.26
C LEU A 170 7.54 -12.33 -35.13
N HIS A 171 8.08 -11.15 -35.43
CA HIS A 171 7.49 -10.20 -36.38
C HIS A 171 7.80 -10.55 -37.84
N GLY A 172 7.02 -10.00 -38.78
CA GLY A 172 7.25 -10.13 -40.22
C GLY A 172 7.06 -11.54 -40.80
N CYS A 173 6.38 -12.43 -40.06
CA CYS A 173 6.18 -13.83 -40.45
C CYS A 173 4.78 -14.06 -41.05
N PRO A 174 4.67 -14.70 -42.24
CA PRO A 174 3.40 -14.90 -42.93
C PRO A 174 2.46 -15.84 -42.17
N ASN A 175 3.01 -16.80 -41.42
CA ASN A 175 2.29 -17.65 -40.48
C ASN A 175 2.81 -17.37 -39.06
N PRO A 176 1.98 -17.51 -38.02
CA PRO A 176 2.40 -17.32 -36.63
C PRO A 176 3.61 -18.21 -36.32
N THR A 177 4.73 -17.57 -36.00
CA THR A 177 6.02 -18.24 -35.77
C THR A 177 6.52 -17.87 -34.40
N ILE A 178 6.72 -18.87 -33.55
CA ILE A 178 7.30 -18.69 -32.22
C ILE A 178 8.81 -18.92 -32.26
N ILE A 179 9.52 -18.24 -31.36
CA ILE A 179 10.89 -18.50 -30.99
C ILE A 179 10.92 -18.88 -29.52
N LEU A 180 11.75 -19.87 -29.16
CA LEU A 180 11.89 -20.33 -27.78
C LEU A 180 13.34 -20.61 -27.43
N ILE A 181 13.69 -20.38 -26.17
CA ILE A 181 14.91 -20.88 -25.53
C ILE A 181 14.51 -22.15 -24.78
N HIS A 182 15.17 -23.27 -25.07
CA HIS A 182 14.99 -24.50 -24.30
C HIS A 182 16.31 -25.05 -23.79
N GLN A 183 16.22 -25.82 -22.70
CA GLN A 183 17.35 -26.49 -22.09
C GLN A 183 17.26 -28.00 -22.31
N ASP A 184 18.39 -28.62 -22.65
CA ASP A 184 18.57 -30.07 -22.65
C ASP A 184 19.90 -30.46 -21.97
N LEU A 185 20.29 -31.74 -22.07
CA LEU A 185 21.52 -32.26 -21.45
C LEU A 185 22.82 -31.63 -22.01
N ASN A 186 22.78 -31.03 -23.19
CA ASN A 186 23.90 -30.42 -23.90
C ASN A 186 24.00 -28.90 -23.69
N GLY A 187 22.99 -28.26 -23.10
CA GLY A 187 22.99 -26.82 -22.80
C GLY A 187 21.66 -26.14 -23.12
N ARG A 188 21.73 -24.82 -23.36
CA ARG A 188 20.59 -24.02 -23.84
C ARG A 188 20.68 -23.82 -25.35
N HIS A 189 19.51 -23.85 -25.98
CA HIS A 189 19.34 -23.83 -27.44
C HIS A 189 18.21 -22.89 -27.83
N VAL A 190 18.27 -22.32 -29.03
CA VAL A 190 17.21 -21.46 -29.58
C VAL A 190 16.61 -22.13 -30.80
N LYS A 191 15.28 -22.22 -30.84
CA LYS A 191 14.54 -22.88 -31.92
C LYS A 191 13.31 -22.07 -32.30
N THR A 192 12.95 -22.12 -33.59
CA THR A 192 11.72 -21.50 -34.09
C THR A 192 10.72 -22.54 -34.55
N HIS A 193 9.44 -22.27 -34.36
CA HIS A 193 8.35 -23.13 -34.81
C HIS A 193 7.24 -22.34 -35.49
N GLU A 194 6.87 -22.76 -36.69
CA GLU A 194 5.73 -22.24 -37.44
C GLU A 194 4.46 -23.02 -37.06
N ILE A 195 3.36 -22.31 -36.77
CA ILE A 195 2.10 -22.88 -36.30
C ILE A 195 1.05 -22.87 -37.42
N SER A 196 0.51 -24.04 -37.77
CA SER A 196 -0.71 -24.12 -38.60
C SER A 196 -1.94 -24.00 -37.70
N LEU A 197 -2.66 -22.88 -37.80
CA LEU A 197 -3.93 -22.69 -37.07
C LEU A 197 -5.03 -23.65 -37.56
N ARG A 198 -4.92 -24.14 -38.81
CA ARG A 198 -5.88 -25.07 -39.41
C ARG A 198 -5.67 -26.49 -38.86
N ASP A 199 -4.43 -26.95 -38.85
CA ASP A 199 -4.08 -28.33 -38.48
C ASP A 199 -3.78 -28.46 -36.98
N LYS A 200 -3.56 -27.33 -36.30
CA LYS A 200 -3.27 -27.21 -34.87
C LYS A 200 -2.01 -27.99 -34.47
N GLU A 201 -0.97 -27.85 -35.29
CA GLU A 201 0.32 -28.50 -35.10
C GLU A 201 1.48 -27.58 -35.48
N PHE A 202 2.68 -27.92 -34.99
CA PHE A 202 3.92 -27.31 -35.45
C PHE A 202 4.32 -27.91 -36.81
N VAL A 203 4.50 -27.07 -37.81
CA VAL A 203 4.71 -27.51 -39.20
C VAL A 203 6.17 -27.48 -39.61
N LYS A 204 6.83 -26.36 -39.34
CA LYS A 204 8.17 -26.06 -39.85
C LYS A 204 9.03 -25.42 -38.78
N ILE A 205 10.34 -25.63 -38.89
CA ILE A 205 11.36 -24.90 -38.14
C ILE A 205 12.05 -23.94 -39.13
N PRO A 206 11.69 -22.63 -39.15
CA PRO A 206 12.32 -21.65 -40.03
C PRO A 206 13.85 -21.61 -39.90
N TRP A 207 14.35 -21.55 -38.66
CA TRP A 207 15.77 -21.62 -38.32
C TRP A 207 15.96 -22.06 -36.86
N LYS A 208 17.18 -22.49 -36.52
CA LYS A 208 17.56 -22.90 -35.16
C LYS A 208 19.02 -22.58 -34.91
N GLN A 209 19.37 -22.39 -33.64
CA GLN A 209 20.73 -22.21 -33.17
C GLN A 209 21.02 -23.24 -32.08
N ASP A 210 21.89 -24.20 -32.40
CA ASP A 210 22.15 -25.38 -31.58
C ASP A 210 23.03 -25.09 -30.36
N ASN A 211 23.63 -23.91 -30.18
CA ASN A 211 24.30 -23.56 -28.92
C ASN A 211 24.18 -22.07 -28.70
N VAL A 212 23.60 -21.68 -27.56
CA VAL A 212 23.65 -20.32 -27.01
C VAL A 212 24.31 -20.36 -25.63
N GLU A 213 24.49 -19.19 -25.02
CA GLU A 213 25.01 -19.10 -23.66
C GLU A 213 24.21 -19.97 -22.69
N THR A 214 24.92 -20.64 -21.76
CA THR A 214 24.31 -21.55 -20.78
C THR A 214 23.27 -20.85 -19.89
N GLU A 215 23.42 -19.54 -19.68
CA GLU A 215 22.51 -18.71 -18.89
C GLU A 215 21.58 -17.81 -19.72
N ALA A 216 21.41 -18.10 -21.02
CA ALA A 216 20.44 -17.40 -21.89
C ALA A 216 19.01 -17.46 -21.30
N SER A 217 18.46 -16.32 -20.88
CA SER A 217 17.26 -16.24 -20.04
C SER A 217 16.07 -15.58 -20.73
N MET A 218 16.29 -14.73 -21.74
CA MET A 218 15.24 -13.88 -22.31
C MET A 218 15.35 -13.75 -23.83
N VAL A 219 14.20 -13.73 -24.50
CA VAL A 219 14.03 -13.49 -25.93
C VAL A 219 13.29 -12.17 -26.15
N ILE A 220 13.86 -11.30 -26.99
CA ILE A 220 13.22 -10.07 -27.42
C ILE A 220 12.96 -10.14 -28.92
N PRO A 221 11.70 -10.26 -29.37
CA PRO A 221 11.38 -10.23 -30.79
C PRO A 221 11.57 -8.79 -31.32
N VAL A 222 12.32 -8.66 -32.42
CA VAL A 222 12.59 -7.35 -33.03
C VAL A 222 11.51 -7.06 -34.07
N PRO A 223 10.87 -5.87 -34.06
CA PRO A 223 9.81 -5.53 -35.00
C PRO A 223 10.34 -5.27 -36.41
N GLU A 224 9.41 -5.08 -37.36
CA GLU A 224 9.75 -4.55 -38.68
C GLU A 224 10.39 -3.15 -38.54
N PRO A 225 11.41 -2.83 -39.36
CA PRO A 225 11.86 -3.55 -40.55
C PRO A 225 12.98 -4.59 -40.33
N LEU A 226 13.58 -4.65 -39.13
CA LEU A 226 14.76 -5.50 -38.87
C LEU A 226 14.38 -6.98 -38.71
N CYS A 227 13.26 -7.27 -38.04
CA CYS A 227 12.81 -8.62 -37.71
C CYS A 227 13.89 -9.45 -36.96
N GLY A 228 13.62 -10.72 -36.70
CA GLY A 228 14.50 -11.59 -35.92
C GLY A 228 14.30 -11.44 -34.42
N ALA A 229 15.29 -11.87 -33.64
CA ALA A 229 15.24 -11.82 -32.18
C ALA A 229 16.59 -11.53 -31.55
N ILE A 230 16.56 -10.85 -30.41
CA ILE A 230 17.69 -10.68 -29.50
C ILE A 230 17.56 -11.73 -28.39
N ILE A 231 18.65 -12.39 -28.04
CA ILE A 231 18.73 -13.32 -26.92
C ILE A 231 19.69 -12.73 -25.90
N ILE A 232 19.22 -12.59 -24.66
CA ILE A 232 19.98 -12.04 -23.54
C ILE A 232 20.42 -13.21 -22.66
N GLY A 233 21.73 -13.30 -22.43
CA GLY A 233 22.33 -14.11 -21.37
C GLY A 233 22.90 -13.25 -20.25
N GLN A 234 23.67 -13.88 -19.37
CA GLN A 234 24.32 -13.22 -18.24
C GLN A 234 25.62 -12.53 -18.66
N GLU A 235 26.36 -13.11 -19.61
CA GLU A 235 27.64 -12.57 -20.08
C GLU A 235 27.59 -12.00 -21.50
N SER A 236 26.61 -12.40 -22.31
CA SER A 236 26.51 -12.01 -23.71
C SER A 236 25.08 -11.68 -24.16
N ILE A 237 24.99 -10.80 -25.15
CA ILE A 237 23.76 -10.46 -25.87
C ILE A 237 23.98 -10.79 -27.35
N LEU A 238 23.05 -11.51 -27.95
CA LEU A 238 23.13 -11.89 -29.37
C LEU A 238 21.86 -11.49 -30.11
N TYR A 239 22.00 -11.24 -31.42
CA TYR A 239 20.91 -11.03 -32.36
C TYR A 239 20.97 -12.07 -33.47
N HIS A 240 19.81 -12.62 -33.84
CA HIS A 240 19.67 -13.63 -34.89
C HIS A 240 18.37 -13.45 -35.68
N ASP A 241 18.45 -13.36 -37.02
CA ASP A 241 17.29 -13.23 -37.92
C ASP A 241 17.04 -14.45 -38.83
N GLY A 242 17.92 -15.44 -38.77
CA GLY A 242 17.93 -16.63 -39.64
C GLY A 242 19.15 -16.66 -40.58
N SER A 243 19.75 -15.49 -40.83
CA SER A 243 20.86 -15.28 -41.75
C SER A 243 22.00 -14.45 -41.14
N THR A 244 21.67 -13.40 -40.40
CA THR A 244 22.57 -12.50 -39.70
C THR A 244 22.72 -12.98 -38.26
N TYR A 245 23.96 -13.00 -37.78
CA TYR A 245 24.31 -13.34 -36.42
C TYR A 245 25.32 -12.33 -35.89
N VAL A 246 24.94 -11.62 -34.82
CA VAL A 246 25.78 -10.61 -34.15
C VAL A 246 25.75 -10.88 -32.67
N ALA A 247 26.90 -10.83 -31.99
CA ALA A 247 26.98 -11.04 -30.55
C ALA A 247 27.97 -10.06 -29.91
N VAL A 248 27.64 -9.60 -28.71
CA VAL A 248 28.46 -8.70 -27.90
C VAL A 248 28.52 -9.23 -26.47
N ALA A 249 29.67 -9.08 -25.81
CA ALA A 249 29.86 -9.46 -24.40
C ALA A 249 30.46 -8.29 -23.61
N PRO A 250 29.66 -7.27 -23.26
CA PRO A 250 30.13 -6.14 -22.46
C PRO A 250 30.53 -6.59 -21.04
N PRO A 251 31.68 -6.18 -20.50
CA PRO A 251 32.07 -6.55 -19.13
C PRO A 251 31.09 -6.09 -18.05
N VAL A 252 30.31 -5.04 -18.34
CA VAL A 252 29.38 -4.44 -17.37
C VAL A 252 28.16 -5.34 -17.11
N ILE A 253 27.69 -6.11 -18.09
CA ILE A 253 26.53 -6.99 -17.91
C ILE A 253 26.86 -8.25 -17.08
N LYS A 254 28.14 -8.63 -17.00
CA LYS A 254 28.58 -9.77 -16.19
C LYS A 254 28.38 -9.56 -14.68
N GLN A 255 28.22 -8.32 -14.24
CA GLN A 255 28.11 -7.99 -12.81
C GLN A 255 26.77 -8.38 -12.19
N SER A 256 25.69 -8.39 -12.98
CA SER A 256 24.35 -8.68 -12.48
C SER A 256 23.43 -9.13 -13.61
N THR A 257 22.48 -9.99 -13.29
CA THR A 257 21.57 -10.59 -14.28
C THR A 257 20.51 -9.58 -14.75
N ILE A 258 20.36 -9.44 -16.07
CA ILE A 258 19.28 -8.67 -16.69
C ILE A 258 17.96 -9.42 -16.53
N VAL A 259 16.92 -8.72 -16.04
CA VAL A 259 15.63 -9.33 -15.67
C VAL A 259 14.43 -8.78 -16.42
N CYS A 260 14.52 -7.58 -16.98
CA CYS A 260 13.45 -7.01 -17.77
C CYS A 260 13.97 -6.09 -18.88
N TYR A 261 13.10 -5.81 -19.85
CA TYR A 261 13.40 -4.91 -20.96
C TYR A 261 12.22 -4.02 -21.31
N ALA A 262 12.51 -2.93 -22.02
CA ALA A 262 11.49 -2.11 -22.67
C ALA A 262 11.96 -1.65 -24.05
N GLN A 263 11.07 -1.69 -25.04
CA GLN A 263 11.31 -1.12 -26.36
C GLN A 263 11.11 0.39 -26.31
N VAL A 264 12.07 1.16 -26.83
CA VAL A 264 11.98 2.63 -26.90
C VAL A 264 11.41 3.08 -28.24
N ASP A 265 11.96 2.56 -29.33
CA ASP A 265 11.56 2.96 -30.68
C ASP A 265 10.70 1.88 -31.34
N SER A 266 9.62 2.28 -32.00
CA SER A 266 8.73 1.36 -32.73
C SER A 266 9.41 0.53 -33.82
N ASN A 267 10.56 0.98 -34.33
CA ASN A 267 11.37 0.28 -35.34
C ASN A 267 12.39 -0.71 -34.75
N GLY A 268 12.47 -0.84 -33.42
CA GLY A 268 13.39 -1.75 -32.74
C GLY A 268 14.86 -1.30 -32.72
N ALA A 269 15.15 0.00 -32.89
CA ALA A 269 16.54 0.48 -32.88
C ALA A 269 17.16 0.56 -31.48
N ARG A 270 16.34 0.86 -30.46
CA ARG A 270 16.77 1.07 -29.08
C ARG A 270 15.92 0.29 -28.09
N TYR A 271 16.59 -0.36 -27.15
CA TYR A 271 16.00 -1.11 -26.05
C TYR A 271 16.63 -0.70 -24.73
N LEU A 272 15.83 -0.73 -23.67
CA LEU A 272 16.28 -0.54 -22.31
C LEU A 272 16.34 -1.88 -21.62
N LEU A 273 17.39 -2.11 -20.82
CA LEU A 273 17.59 -3.35 -20.06
C LEU A 273 17.79 -2.99 -18.58
N GLY A 274 17.09 -3.67 -17.68
CA GLY A 274 17.23 -3.51 -16.24
C GLY A 274 17.77 -4.78 -15.59
N ASP A 275 18.72 -4.64 -14.67
CA ASP A 275 19.33 -5.76 -13.94
C ASP A 275 18.89 -5.87 -12.47
N MET A 276 19.24 -6.97 -11.80
CA MET A 276 18.93 -7.22 -10.39
C MET A 276 19.66 -6.30 -9.41
N ALA A 277 20.72 -5.61 -9.84
CA ALA A 277 21.43 -4.63 -9.04
C ALA A 277 20.82 -3.21 -9.18
N GLY A 278 19.82 -3.05 -10.06
CA GLY A 278 19.15 -1.81 -10.40
C GLY A 278 19.94 -0.89 -11.33
N HIS A 279 20.85 -1.42 -12.14
CA HIS A 279 21.42 -0.65 -13.24
C HIS A 279 20.46 -0.63 -14.43
N LEU A 280 20.44 0.51 -15.12
CA LEU A 280 19.71 0.69 -16.36
C LEU A 280 20.69 0.80 -17.53
N PHE A 281 20.50 -0.03 -18.55
CA PHE A 281 21.30 -0.03 -19.77
C PHE A 281 20.46 0.34 -20.98
N MET A 282 21.11 0.94 -21.98
CA MET A 282 20.59 1.11 -23.33
C MET A 282 21.30 0.14 -24.27
N LEU A 283 20.54 -0.72 -24.95
CA LEU A 283 20.99 -1.55 -26.06
C LEU A 283 20.60 -0.87 -27.38
N LEU A 284 21.58 -0.61 -28.23
CA LEU A 284 21.41 -0.02 -29.55
C LEU A 284 21.76 -1.04 -30.63
N LEU A 285 20.87 -1.17 -31.61
CA LEU A 285 21.09 -1.96 -32.82
C LEU A 285 21.59 -1.03 -33.91
N GLU A 286 22.88 -1.10 -34.22
CA GLU A 286 23.45 -0.32 -35.32
C GLU A 286 22.99 -0.89 -36.66
N GLN A 287 22.29 -0.08 -37.45
CA GLN A 287 21.71 -0.50 -38.72
C GLN A 287 22.64 -0.18 -39.89
N GLU A 288 22.74 -1.09 -40.84
CA GLU A 288 23.42 -0.90 -42.12
C GLU A 288 22.43 -1.17 -43.26
N GLU A 289 22.28 -0.21 -44.17
CA GLU A 289 21.47 -0.35 -45.37
C GLU A 289 22.31 -1.06 -46.45
N LYS A 290 21.84 -2.22 -46.90
CA LYS A 290 22.45 -2.97 -47.98
C LYS A 290 22.19 -2.29 -49.33
N MET A 291 22.98 -2.67 -50.34
CA MET A 291 22.85 -2.13 -51.70
C MET A 291 21.47 -2.36 -52.36
N ASP A 292 20.69 -3.32 -51.84
CA ASP A 292 19.33 -3.63 -52.29
C ASP A 292 18.23 -2.84 -51.55
N GLY A 293 18.60 -1.94 -50.62
CA GLY A 293 17.69 -1.14 -49.80
C GLY A 293 17.14 -1.88 -48.57
N THR A 294 17.61 -3.10 -48.29
CA THR A 294 17.23 -3.82 -47.05
C THR A 294 18.09 -3.35 -45.87
N LEU A 295 17.46 -3.16 -44.71
CA LEU A 295 18.16 -2.82 -43.47
C LEU A 295 18.60 -4.11 -42.76
N THR A 296 19.84 -4.13 -42.30
CA THR A 296 20.37 -5.24 -41.49
C THR A 296 21.10 -4.74 -40.26
N VAL A 297 21.14 -5.56 -39.22
CA VAL A 297 21.89 -5.26 -37.99
C VAL A 297 23.38 -5.51 -38.24
N LYS A 298 24.19 -4.47 -38.05
CA LYS A 298 25.64 -4.50 -38.23
C LYS A 298 26.36 -4.83 -36.92
N ASP A 299 25.98 -4.17 -35.84
CA ASP A 299 26.61 -4.31 -34.53
C ASP A 299 25.61 -4.04 -33.38
N LEU A 300 25.95 -4.49 -32.17
CA LEU A 300 25.19 -4.26 -30.95
C LEU A 300 26.03 -3.45 -29.97
N LYS A 301 25.47 -2.35 -29.48
CA LYS A 301 26.14 -1.49 -28.49
C LYS A 301 25.35 -1.42 -27.20
N VAL A 302 26.02 -1.61 -26.07
CA VAL A 302 25.42 -1.50 -24.73
C VAL A 302 26.07 -0.35 -23.97
N GLU A 303 25.25 0.56 -23.47
CA GLU A 303 25.68 1.72 -22.66
C GLU A 303 24.95 1.72 -21.32
N CYS A 304 25.68 1.93 -20.22
CA CYS A 304 25.08 2.12 -18.90
C CYS A 304 24.55 3.55 -18.76
N LEU A 305 23.29 3.69 -18.38
CA LEU A 305 22.61 4.97 -18.23
C LEU A 305 22.67 5.50 -16.80
N GLY A 306 22.66 4.62 -15.80
CA GLY A 306 22.62 5.01 -14.39
C GLY A 306 21.99 3.93 -13.52
N GLU A 307 21.64 4.31 -12.29
CA GLU A 307 20.96 3.44 -11.32
C GLU A 307 19.49 3.84 -11.16
N ILE A 308 18.62 2.85 -11.00
CA ILE A 308 17.17 2.92 -10.82
C ILE A 308 16.76 1.97 -9.68
N SER A 309 15.51 2.02 -9.21
CA SER A 309 14.97 0.95 -8.38
C SER A 309 15.13 -0.43 -9.05
N VAL A 310 15.36 -1.49 -8.27
CA VAL A 310 15.44 -2.87 -8.82
C VAL A 310 14.16 -3.18 -9.62
N PRO A 311 14.25 -3.32 -10.96
CA PRO A 311 13.07 -3.35 -11.80
C PRO A 311 12.53 -4.78 -11.96
N GLU A 312 11.23 -4.95 -11.73
CA GLU A 312 10.48 -6.14 -12.15
C GLU A 312 9.94 -5.94 -13.58
N CYS A 313 9.50 -4.72 -13.89
CA CYS A 313 9.10 -4.32 -15.24
C CYS A 313 9.54 -2.90 -15.55
N ILE A 314 9.82 -2.62 -16.83
CA ILE A 314 10.14 -1.28 -17.32
C ILE A 314 9.17 -0.96 -18.44
N THR A 315 8.71 0.28 -18.50
CA THR A 315 7.88 0.75 -19.61
C THR A 315 8.29 2.15 -20.00
N TYR A 316 8.71 2.31 -21.26
CA TYR A 316 8.93 3.62 -21.86
C TYR A 316 7.58 4.27 -22.15
N LEU A 317 7.40 5.52 -21.72
CA LEU A 317 6.16 6.27 -21.96
C LEU A 317 6.34 7.16 -23.18
N ASP A 318 6.82 8.39 -22.97
CA ASP A 318 7.15 9.33 -24.03
C ASP A 318 8.17 10.37 -23.53
N ASN A 319 8.79 11.11 -24.46
CA ASN A 319 9.73 12.19 -24.19
C ASN A 319 10.89 11.77 -23.26
N GLY A 320 11.38 10.53 -23.33
CA GLY A 320 12.45 10.10 -22.42
C GLY A 320 11.98 9.83 -20.98
N VAL A 321 10.67 9.76 -20.72
CA VAL A 321 10.13 9.40 -19.41
C VAL A 321 9.80 7.91 -19.39
N LEU A 322 10.11 7.25 -18.27
CA LEU A 322 9.90 5.83 -18.06
C LEU A 322 9.27 5.58 -16.72
N PHE A 323 8.44 4.56 -16.68
CA PHE A 323 7.97 3.97 -15.45
C PHE A 323 8.79 2.72 -15.13
N ILE A 324 9.28 2.66 -13.90
CA ILE A 324 10.02 1.53 -13.32
C ILE A 324 9.12 0.88 -12.27
N GLY A 325 8.54 -0.27 -12.62
CA GLY A 325 7.78 -1.08 -11.69
C GLY A 325 8.72 -1.95 -10.88
N SER A 326 8.79 -1.74 -9.57
CA SER A 326 9.59 -2.55 -8.67
C SER A 326 8.70 -3.42 -7.79
N ARG A 327 9.09 -4.69 -7.65
CA ARG A 327 8.48 -5.64 -6.71
C ARG A 327 9.19 -5.65 -5.35
N LEU A 328 10.48 -5.34 -5.33
CA LEU A 328 11.37 -5.44 -4.15
C LEU A 328 11.65 -4.09 -3.47
N GLY A 329 11.18 -2.99 -4.05
CA GLY A 329 11.43 -1.63 -3.58
C GLY A 329 10.43 -0.64 -4.15
N ASP A 330 10.63 0.64 -3.86
CA ASP A 330 9.72 1.69 -4.34
C ASP A 330 9.73 1.77 -5.87
N SER A 331 8.55 1.87 -6.49
CA SER A 331 8.45 2.08 -7.94
C SER A 331 8.75 3.54 -8.28
N GLN A 332 9.21 3.82 -9.49
CA GLN A 332 9.69 5.17 -9.84
C GLN A 332 9.20 5.64 -11.21
N LEU A 333 8.97 6.94 -11.33
CA LEU A 333 8.90 7.64 -12.60
C LEU A 333 10.25 8.33 -12.82
N ILE A 334 10.94 7.99 -13.91
CA ILE A 334 12.28 8.49 -14.20
C ILE A 334 12.30 9.24 -15.53
N LYS A 335 13.25 10.16 -15.66
CA LYS A 335 13.55 10.91 -16.87
C LYS A 335 14.97 10.59 -17.34
N LEU A 336 15.10 10.29 -18.63
CA LEU A 336 16.38 10.19 -19.31
C LEU A 336 16.78 11.55 -19.87
N ASN A 337 17.93 12.02 -19.41
CA ASN A 337 18.57 13.23 -19.88
C ASN A 337 19.47 12.92 -21.08
N VAL A 338 19.61 13.89 -21.98
CA VAL A 338 20.51 13.76 -23.15
C VAL A 338 21.97 13.91 -22.75
N LYS A 339 22.24 14.61 -21.64
CA LYS A 339 23.57 14.82 -21.09
C LYS A 339 23.65 14.17 -19.72
N GLN A 340 24.84 13.67 -19.40
CA GLN A 340 25.16 13.18 -18.07
C GLN A 340 25.11 14.33 -17.06
N ASP A 341 24.68 14.01 -15.85
CA ASP A 341 24.84 14.87 -14.67
C ASP A 341 26.30 14.91 -14.17
N GLU A 342 26.55 15.61 -13.06
CA GLU A 342 27.88 15.69 -12.45
C GLU A 342 28.40 14.34 -11.95
N GLY A 343 27.51 13.37 -11.71
CA GLY A 343 27.81 12.00 -11.30
C GLY A 343 28.00 11.02 -12.46
N GLY A 344 27.84 11.46 -13.71
CA GLY A 344 27.95 10.60 -14.89
C GLY A 344 26.66 9.83 -15.24
N SER A 345 25.55 10.09 -14.56
CA SER A 345 24.25 9.44 -14.78
C SER A 345 23.41 10.22 -15.80
N TYR A 346 22.70 9.49 -16.65
CA TYR A 346 21.67 10.03 -17.54
C TYR A 346 20.27 9.99 -16.90
N VAL A 347 20.13 9.36 -15.74
CA VAL A 347 18.84 9.11 -15.07
C VAL A 347 18.59 10.19 -14.03
N SER A 348 17.40 10.78 -14.06
CA SER A 348 16.88 11.64 -13.00
C SER A 348 15.51 11.16 -12.54
N THR A 349 15.36 10.88 -11.24
CA THR A 349 14.08 10.49 -10.64
C THR A 349 13.12 11.67 -10.59
N MET A 350 11.92 11.49 -11.12
CA MET A 350 10.84 12.50 -11.08
C MET A 350 9.92 12.26 -9.88
N GLU A 351 9.49 11.01 -9.69
CA GLU A 351 8.53 10.63 -8.65
C GLU A 351 8.85 9.21 -8.16
N THR A 352 8.49 8.93 -6.90
CA THR A 352 8.70 7.62 -6.26
C THR A 352 7.40 7.21 -5.56
N PHE A 353 6.99 5.95 -5.78
CA PHE A 353 5.76 5.38 -5.27
C PHE A 353 6.10 4.32 -4.20
N THR A 354 5.59 4.54 -3.00
CA THR A 354 5.84 3.69 -1.83
C THR A 354 5.50 2.22 -2.09
N ASN A 355 6.43 1.34 -1.76
CA ASN A 355 6.28 -0.09 -1.79
C ASN A 355 6.68 -0.70 -0.43
N LEU A 356 5.71 -1.35 0.23
CA LEU A 356 5.94 -2.08 1.47
C LEU A 356 6.52 -3.48 1.22
N ALA A 357 6.49 -3.94 -0.02
CA ALA A 357 6.84 -5.29 -0.40
C ALA A 357 8.35 -5.54 -0.51
N PRO A 358 8.81 -6.77 -0.22
CA PRO A 358 8.11 -7.76 0.61
C PRO A 358 8.11 -7.34 2.08
N ILE A 359 7.01 -7.53 2.81
CA ILE A 359 7.02 -7.43 4.28
C ILE A 359 7.59 -8.75 4.80
N VAL A 360 8.83 -8.73 5.31
CA VAL A 360 9.56 -9.92 5.74
C VAL A 360 9.30 -10.26 7.21
N ASP A 361 9.15 -9.23 8.04
CA ASP A 361 8.80 -9.31 9.46
C ASP A 361 8.18 -7.98 9.89
N MET A 362 7.47 -7.95 11.02
CA MET A 362 6.89 -6.74 11.57
C MET A 362 6.67 -6.82 13.08
N VAL A 363 6.62 -5.66 13.72
CA VAL A 363 6.21 -5.49 15.12
C VAL A 363 5.12 -4.43 15.22
N VAL A 364 4.19 -4.65 16.16
CA VAL A 364 3.19 -3.64 16.55
C VAL A 364 3.65 -2.99 17.84
N VAL A 365 3.78 -1.66 17.85
CA VAL A 365 4.30 -0.87 18.96
C VAL A 365 3.43 0.36 19.19
N ASP A 366 3.21 0.72 20.45
CA ASP A 366 2.57 1.99 20.81
C ASP A 366 3.64 2.95 21.36
N LEU A 367 4.34 3.62 20.44
CA LEU A 367 5.46 4.51 20.78
C LEU A 367 5.00 5.73 21.60
N GLU A 368 3.76 6.20 21.36
CA GLU A 368 3.21 7.39 22.00
C GLU A 368 2.41 7.07 23.28
N ARG A 369 2.19 5.77 23.57
CA ARG A 369 1.39 5.26 24.70
C ARG A 369 -0.03 5.82 24.71
N GLN A 370 -0.60 6.00 23.52
CA GLN A 370 -1.94 6.57 23.33
C GLN A 370 -3.02 5.49 23.12
N GLY A 371 -2.64 4.21 23.15
CA GLY A 371 -3.53 3.11 22.81
C GLY A 371 -3.74 2.94 21.31
N GLN A 372 -2.87 3.53 20.49
CA GLN A 372 -2.85 3.41 19.04
C GLN A 372 -1.60 2.65 18.60
N GLY A 373 -1.80 1.44 18.07
CA GLY A 373 -0.69 0.66 17.53
C GLY A 373 -0.13 1.28 16.25
N GLN A 374 1.19 1.37 16.17
CA GLN A 374 1.95 1.63 14.96
C GLN A 374 2.64 0.34 14.54
N LEU A 375 2.78 0.13 13.24
CA LEU A 375 3.40 -1.07 12.71
C LEU A 375 4.75 -0.69 12.09
N VAL A 376 5.81 -1.36 12.53
CA VAL A 376 7.14 -1.20 11.95
C VAL A 376 7.51 -2.48 11.21
N THR A 377 7.65 -2.40 9.89
CA THR A 377 7.99 -3.53 9.02
C THR A 377 9.47 -3.56 8.67
N CYS A 378 9.99 -4.76 8.48
CA CYS A 378 11.13 -5.02 7.61
C CYS A 378 10.61 -5.17 6.19
N SER A 379 10.90 -4.19 5.33
CA SER A 379 10.41 -4.12 3.96
C SER A 379 11.56 -4.06 2.94
N GLY A 380 11.27 -4.48 1.72
CA GLY A 380 12.21 -4.42 0.61
C GLY A 380 13.33 -5.46 0.68
N ALA A 381 14.15 -5.50 -0.36
CA ALA A 381 15.29 -6.41 -0.45
C ALA A 381 16.50 -5.74 -1.13
N TYR A 382 17.68 -6.28 -0.83
CA TYR A 382 18.97 -5.81 -1.31
C TYR A 382 19.12 -4.30 -1.05
N LYS A 383 19.44 -3.52 -2.10
CA LYS A 383 19.60 -2.07 -2.00
C LYS A 383 18.32 -1.33 -1.61
N GLU A 384 17.16 -1.92 -1.85
CA GLU A 384 15.84 -1.33 -1.57
C GLU A 384 15.36 -1.63 -0.15
N GLY A 385 16.15 -2.36 0.63
CA GLY A 385 15.83 -2.70 2.00
C GLY A 385 15.61 -1.46 2.87
N SER A 386 14.50 -1.44 3.60
CA SER A 386 14.01 -0.30 4.37
C SER A 386 13.15 -0.75 5.56
N LEU A 387 13.04 0.12 6.57
CA LEU A 387 11.96 0.01 7.56
C LEU A 387 10.80 0.91 7.14
N ARG A 388 9.57 0.42 7.29
CA ARG A 388 8.36 1.23 7.07
C ARG A 388 7.59 1.34 8.36
N ILE A 389 7.27 2.56 8.76
CA ILE A 389 6.46 2.86 9.93
C ILE A 389 5.09 3.24 9.43
N ILE A 390 4.11 2.37 9.67
CA ILE A 390 2.73 2.55 9.27
C ILE A 390 1.93 2.99 10.49
N ARG A 391 1.33 4.18 10.38
CA ARG A 391 0.47 4.79 11.38
C ARG A 391 -0.90 5.06 10.77
N ASN A 392 -1.96 4.81 11.54
CA ASN A 392 -3.30 5.22 11.13
C ASN A 392 -3.51 6.72 11.36
N GLY A 393 -4.08 7.41 10.38
CA GLY A 393 -4.33 8.85 10.43
C GLY A 393 -3.16 9.71 9.96
N ILE A 394 -3.47 10.99 9.74
CA ILE A 394 -2.58 12.02 9.20
C ILE A 394 -1.85 12.71 10.35
N GLY A 395 -0.53 12.78 10.28
CA GLY A 395 0.28 13.53 11.25
C GLY A 395 0.31 15.03 10.97
N ILE A 396 0.63 15.80 12.01
CA ILE A 396 0.98 17.22 11.90
C ILE A 396 2.41 17.36 12.40
N GLN A 397 3.29 17.88 11.54
CA GLN A 397 4.64 18.25 11.93
C GLN A 397 4.60 19.62 12.60
N GLU A 398 4.72 19.64 13.92
CA GLU A 398 4.72 20.86 14.73
C GLU A 398 6.03 21.64 14.56
N HIS A 399 5.91 22.90 14.13
CA HIS A 399 7.02 23.86 14.01
C HIS A 399 7.06 24.82 15.19
N ALA A 400 5.89 25.24 15.68
CA ALA A 400 5.78 26.14 16.82
C ALA A 400 4.54 25.83 17.67
N SER A 401 4.65 26.09 18.98
CA SER A 401 3.57 25.92 19.95
C SER A 401 3.47 27.15 20.84
N ILE A 402 2.26 27.65 21.07
CA ILE A 402 1.98 28.86 21.85
C ILE A 402 0.88 28.55 22.86
N ASP A 403 1.15 28.73 24.16
CA ASP A 403 0.18 28.49 25.22
C ASP A 403 -0.85 29.62 25.33
N LEU A 404 -1.98 29.47 24.64
CA LEU A 404 -3.10 30.42 24.65
C LEU A 404 -4.45 29.69 24.81
N PRO A 405 -5.05 29.70 26.01
CA PRO A 405 -6.30 28.99 26.25
C PRO A 405 -7.54 29.76 25.80
N GLY A 406 -8.61 29.04 25.47
CA GLY A 406 -9.96 29.61 25.31
C GLY A 406 -10.21 30.33 23.97
N ILE A 407 -9.53 29.90 22.91
CA ILE A 407 -9.71 30.44 21.56
C ILE A 407 -11.07 30.04 20.98
N LYS A 408 -11.74 30.98 20.32
CA LYS A 408 -13.06 30.86 19.71
C LYS A 408 -13.08 31.10 18.20
N GLY A 409 -11.92 31.38 17.62
CA GLY A 409 -11.74 31.59 16.18
C GLY A 409 -10.34 32.06 15.86
N MET A 410 -9.86 31.73 14.67
CA MET A 410 -8.51 32.03 14.22
C MET A 410 -8.48 32.29 12.72
N TRP A 411 -7.78 33.34 12.30
CA TRP A 411 -7.67 33.72 10.88
C TRP A 411 -6.29 34.28 10.58
N ALA A 412 -5.68 33.83 9.49
CA ALA A 412 -4.47 34.43 8.94
C ALA A 412 -4.82 35.67 8.11
N LEU A 413 -3.96 36.68 8.20
CA LEU A 413 -4.07 37.94 7.49
C LEU A 413 -2.74 38.36 6.89
N ARG A 414 -2.85 39.09 5.79
CA ARG A 414 -1.77 39.80 5.13
C ARG A 414 -1.91 41.29 5.36
N VAL A 415 -1.02 41.83 6.19
CA VAL A 415 -1.00 43.24 6.61
C VAL A 415 0.24 43.92 5.99
N ALA A 416 0.23 44.04 4.66
CA ALA A 416 1.07 44.90 3.83
C ALA A 416 0.84 44.55 2.35
N THR A 417 0.80 45.56 1.47
CA THR A 417 0.59 45.41 0.02
C THR A 417 1.75 44.71 -0.68
N SER A 418 2.97 44.84 -0.15
CA SER A 418 4.20 44.30 -0.77
C SER A 418 4.45 42.82 -0.49
N ASN A 419 3.79 42.23 0.50
CA ASN A 419 4.06 40.86 0.91
C ASN A 419 3.19 39.89 0.12
N LYS A 420 3.76 38.74 -0.25
CA LYS A 420 3.01 37.62 -0.83
C LYS A 420 2.50 36.67 0.25
N PHE A 421 3.19 36.62 1.38
CA PHE A 421 2.94 35.74 2.52
C PHE A 421 2.06 36.42 3.58
N ASP A 422 1.34 35.59 4.33
CA ASP A 422 0.67 35.97 5.55
C ASP A 422 1.71 36.41 6.59
N ASN A 423 1.39 37.45 7.35
CA ASN A 423 2.28 38.00 8.38
C ASN A 423 1.57 38.27 9.70
N THR A 424 0.28 37.95 9.80
CA THR A 424 -0.54 38.26 10.97
C THR A 424 -1.52 37.13 11.23
N LEU A 425 -1.69 36.74 12.50
CA LEU A 425 -2.65 35.76 12.97
C LEU A 425 -3.60 36.42 13.97
N VAL A 426 -4.89 36.44 13.67
CA VAL A 426 -5.93 37.02 14.55
C VAL A 426 -6.56 35.91 15.37
N LEU A 427 -6.62 36.09 16.69
CA LEU A 427 -7.18 35.15 17.65
C LEU A 427 -8.40 35.77 18.36
N SER A 428 -9.53 35.08 18.28
CA SER A 428 -10.77 35.47 18.94
C SER A 428 -10.93 34.74 20.27
N PHE A 429 -11.33 35.44 21.31
CA PHE A 429 -11.64 34.91 22.64
C PHE A 429 -13.04 35.36 23.06
N VAL A 430 -13.54 34.82 24.17
CA VAL A 430 -14.82 35.28 24.74
C VAL A 430 -14.71 36.75 25.13
N GLY A 431 -15.35 37.62 24.36
CA GLY A 431 -15.42 39.06 24.60
C GLY A 431 -14.18 39.88 24.19
N GLN A 432 -13.17 39.31 23.54
CA GLN A 432 -11.99 40.08 23.09
C GLN A 432 -11.34 39.45 21.84
N THR A 433 -10.51 40.22 21.14
CA THR A 433 -9.72 39.80 19.97
C THR A 433 -8.27 40.22 20.16
N ARG A 434 -7.32 39.31 19.91
CA ARG A 434 -5.87 39.58 19.92
C ARG A 434 -5.27 39.38 18.53
N ILE A 435 -4.19 40.08 18.25
CA ILE A 435 -3.52 40.04 16.95
C ILE A 435 -2.05 39.73 17.17
N LEU A 436 -1.57 38.66 16.54
CA LEU A 436 -0.18 38.24 16.57
C LEU A 436 0.46 38.56 15.22
N THR A 437 1.58 39.27 15.21
CA THR A 437 2.40 39.50 14.02
C THR A 437 3.51 38.44 13.97
N LEU A 438 3.74 37.90 12.78
CA LEU A 438 4.77 36.90 12.49
C LEU A 438 5.98 37.59 11.85
N ASN A 439 7.06 37.73 12.61
CA ASN A 439 8.31 38.34 12.18
C ASN A 439 9.37 37.24 11.99
N GLY A 440 9.35 36.56 10.84
CA GLY A 440 10.10 35.32 10.68
C GLY A 440 9.52 34.24 11.59
N GLU A 441 10.37 33.62 12.42
CA GLU A 441 9.95 32.60 13.40
C GLU A 441 9.37 33.21 14.68
N GLU A 442 9.64 34.49 14.98
CA GLU A 442 9.15 35.15 16.19
C GLU A 442 7.69 35.58 16.06
N VAL A 443 6.92 35.35 17.13
CA VAL A 443 5.50 35.69 17.22
C VAL A 443 5.30 36.76 18.30
N GLU A 444 4.83 37.94 17.89
CA GLU A 444 4.66 39.10 18.78
C GLU A 444 3.20 39.58 18.81
N GLU A 445 2.69 39.94 19.99
CA GLU A 445 1.36 40.54 20.11
C GLU A 445 1.38 42.03 19.70
N THR A 446 0.44 42.42 18.84
CA THR A 446 0.37 43.74 18.20
C THR A 446 -1.07 44.25 18.14
N GLU A 447 -1.26 45.52 17.80
CA GLU A 447 -2.58 46.13 17.60
C GLU A 447 -2.69 46.75 16.21
N ILE A 448 -3.87 46.58 15.59
CA ILE A 448 -4.22 47.24 14.33
C ILE A 448 -5.27 48.32 14.65
N PRO A 449 -5.01 49.61 14.43
CA PRO A 449 -5.90 50.70 14.86
C PRO A 449 -7.36 50.61 14.38
N GLY A 450 -7.61 50.04 13.20
CA GLY A 450 -8.96 49.85 12.66
C GLY A 450 -9.74 48.70 13.32
N PHE A 451 -9.06 47.77 13.99
CA PHE A 451 -9.65 46.62 14.66
C PHE A 451 -10.23 46.98 16.02
N VAL A 452 -11.28 46.26 16.40
CA VAL A 452 -11.89 46.31 17.74
C VAL A 452 -11.41 45.11 18.53
N SER A 453 -10.63 45.35 19.58
CA SER A 453 -10.03 44.30 20.43
C SER A 453 -10.87 43.94 21.66
N ASP A 454 -11.81 44.80 22.08
CA ASP A 454 -12.71 44.59 23.22
C ASP A 454 -14.01 43.83 22.86
N GLN A 455 -14.05 43.23 21.67
CA GLN A 455 -15.15 42.37 21.23
C GLN A 455 -14.62 41.07 20.63
N GLN A 456 -15.45 40.03 20.70
CA GLN A 456 -15.20 38.76 20.02
C GLN A 456 -15.35 38.96 18.50
N SER A 457 -14.36 38.53 17.73
CA SER A 457 -14.47 38.49 16.26
C SER A 457 -15.12 37.19 15.81
N PHE A 458 -16.05 37.26 14.85
CA PHE A 458 -16.66 36.09 14.21
C PHE A 458 -16.03 35.76 12.86
N PHE A 459 -15.46 36.75 12.18
CA PHE A 459 -14.67 36.55 10.97
C PHE A 459 -13.67 37.68 10.79
N CYS A 460 -12.47 37.34 10.31
CA CYS A 460 -11.46 38.28 9.84
C CYS A 460 -10.88 37.74 8.53
N GLY A 461 -10.62 38.61 7.56
CA GLY A 461 -10.03 38.18 6.29
C GLY A 461 -9.56 39.32 5.42
N ASN A 462 -8.60 39.04 4.53
CA ASN A 462 -8.28 39.91 3.42
C ASN A 462 -9.38 39.85 2.37
N VAL A 463 -9.81 41.01 1.89
CA VAL A 463 -10.85 41.18 0.88
C VAL A 463 -10.32 41.99 -0.31
N ASP A 464 -11.09 42.06 -1.39
CA ASP A 464 -10.71 42.82 -2.58
C ASP A 464 -10.42 44.29 -2.27
N HIS A 465 -9.72 44.96 -3.20
CA HIS A 465 -9.34 46.38 -3.08
C HIS A 465 -8.37 46.70 -1.92
N GLU A 466 -7.47 45.76 -1.59
CA GLU A 466 -6.41 45.93 -0.58
C GLU A 466 -6.98 46.32 0.80
N GLN A 467 -8.02 45.61 1.19
CA GLN A 467 -8.77 45.85 2.41
C GLN A 467 -8.80 44.60 3.29
N ILE A 468 -9.08 44.81 4.57
CA ILE A 468 -9.29 43.77 5.58
C ILE A 468 -10.68 44.00 6.15
N ILE A 469 -11.42 42.91 6.37
CA ILE A 469 -12.70 42.96 7.05
C ILE A 469 -12.60 42.32 8.44
N GLN A 470 -13.25 42.94 9.42
CA GLN A 470 -13.50 42.37 10.75
C GLN A 470 -14.99 42.41 11.02
N VAL A 471 -15.59 41.26 11.34
CA VAL A 471 -17.00 41.18 11.73
C VAL A 471 -17.11 40.78 13.21
N THR A 472 -17.80 41.60 14.00
CA THR A 472 -18.05 41.38 15.43
C THR A 472 -19.57 41.30 15.69
N PRO A 473 -20.04 41.00 16.91
CA PRO A 473 -21.47 41.05 17.24
C PRO A 473 -22.14 42.40 16.94
N SER A 474 -21.38 43.49 16.91
CA SER A 474 -21.91 44.85 16.77
C SER A 474 -21.97 45.33 15.32
N SER A 475 -20.97 45.00 14.51
CA SER A 475 -20.82 45.56 13.16
C SER A 475 -19.84 44.78 12.27
N ALA A 476 -19.93 45.02 10.97
CA ALA A 476 -18.92 44.64 9.99
C ALA A 476 -18.05 45.86 9.65
N ARG A 477 -16.74 45.75 9.84
CA ARG A 477 -15.77 46.84 9.76
C ARG A 477 -14.79 46.58 8.62
N LEU A 478 -14.64 47.56 7.74
CA LEU A 478 -13.74 47.52 6.59
C LEU A 478 -12.52 48.42 6.86
N ILE A 479 -11.32 47.87 6.71
CA ILE A 479 -10.06 48.46 7.17
C ILE A 479 -9.08 48.49 5.99
N SER A 480 -8.32 49.57 5.85
CA SER A 480 -7.32 49.70 4.80
C SER A 480 -6.05 48.93 5.18
N VAL A 481 -5.51 48.12 4.27
CA VAL A 481 -4.23 47.41 4.50
C VAL A 481 -3.09 48.41 4.68
N ASP A 482 -3.04 49.46 3.85
CA ASP A 482 -1.94 50.44 3.85
C ASP A 482 -1.94 51.34 5.08
N THR A 483 -3.10 51.94 5.41
CA THR A 483 -3.19 52.92 6.50
C THR A 483 -3.51 52.28 7.85
N LYS A 484 -3.98 51.02 7.84
CA LYS A 484 -4.45 50.27 9.02
C LYS A 484 -5.62 50.95 9.76
N GLN A 485 -6.26 51.93 9.13
CA GLN A 485 -7.39 52.67 9.68
C GLN A 485 -8.73 52.11 9.19
N LEU A 486 -9.76 52.32 10.00
CA LEU A 486 -11.15 52.05 9.61
C LEU A 486 -11.55 52.92 8.42
N ILE A 487 -12.12 52.29 7.39
CA ILE A 487 -12.66 52.96 6.21
C ILE A 487 -14.17 53.10 6.33
N HIS A 488 -14.86 51.99 6.62
CA HIS A 488 -16.31 51.93 6.66
C HIS A 488 -16.79 50.94 7.71
N GLU A 489 -17.95 51.21 8.31
CA GLU A 489 -18.57 50.33 9.30
C GLU A 489 -20.05 50.15 8.94
N TRP A 490 -20.47 48.91 8.70
CA TRP A 490 -21.87 48.55 8.51
C TRP A 490 -22.46 47.99 9.81
N LYS A 491 -23.65 48.47 10.15
CA LYS A 491 -24.44 47.99 11.29
C LYS A 491 -25.78 47.45 10.81
N PRO A 492 -26.29 46.36 11.41
CA PRO A 492 -27.61 45.85 11.07
C PRO A 492 -28.68 46.91 11.36
N PRO A 493 -29.58 47.22 10.39
CA PRO A 493 -30.63 48.22 10.56
C PRO A 493 -31.58 47.95 11.74
N SER A 494 -31.66 46.70 12.18
CA SER A 494 -32.48 46.25 13.30
C SER A 494 -31.88 46.53 14.68
N GLU A 495 -30.63 47.04 14.76
CA GLU A 495 -29.84 47.19 16.00
C GLU A 495 -29.70 45.87 16.80
N LYS A 496 -30.03 44.73 16.16
CA LYS A 496 -29.81 43.39 16.71
C LYS A 496 -28.34 43.02 16.55
N THR A 497 -27.82 42.20 17.45
CA THR A 497 -26.47 41.67 17.34
C THR A 497 -26.38 40.66 16.19
N ILE A 498 -25.27 40.71 15.44
CA ILE A 498 -24.93 39.69 14.45
C ILE A 498 -24.73 38.36 15.20
N SER A 499 -25.29 37.27 14.68
CA SER A 499 -25.22 35.93 15.28
C SER A 499 -24.32 34.99 14.50
N VAL A 500 -24.36 35.05 13.16
CA VAL A 500 -23.59 34.17 12.26
C VAL A 500 -23.11 35.00 11.07
N VAL A 501 -21.92 34.71 10.56
CA VAL A 501 -21.32 35.38 9.41
C VAL A 501 -20.73 34.36 8.44
N ALA A 502 -20.85 34.64 7.15
CA ALA A 502 -20.06 34.02 6.09
C ALA A 502 -19.46 35.11 5.20
N CYS A 503 -18.20 34.96 4.79
CA CYS A 503 -17.51 35.97 4.02
C CYS A 503 -16.57 35.29 3.02
N ASN A 504 -16.54 35.81 1.80
CA ASN A 504 -15.50 35.52 0.81
C ASN A 504 -14.75 36.82 0.47
N VAL A 505 -13.99 36.84 -0.62
CA VAL A 505 -13.16 38.01 -1.00
C VAL A 505 -14.00 39.23 -1.39
N THR A 506 -15.23 39.05 -1.89
CA THR A 506 -16.07 40.12 -2.46
C THR A 506 -17.44 40.28 -1.79
N GLN A 507 -17.88 39.31 -0.98
CA GLN A 507 -19.23 39.22 -0.45
C GLN A 507 -19.21 38.86 1.04
N VAL A 508 -20.14 39.45 1.79
CA VAL A 508 -20.36 39.19 3.22
C VAL A 508 -21.84 38.91 3.43
N LEU A 509 -22.16 37.84 4.15
CA LEU A 509 -23.48 37.60 4.70
C LEU A 509 -23.44 37.65 6.22
N CYS A 510 -24.34 38.45 6.79
CA CYS A 510 -24.52 38.57 8.22
C CYS A 510 -25.95 38.14 8.58
N ALA A 511 -26.10 37.18 9.49
CA ALA A 511 -27.39 36.86 10.10
C ALA A 511 -27.51 37.55 11.46
N ALA A 512 -28.72 38.02 11.78
CA ALA A 512 -29.11 38.52 13.09
C ALA A 512 -30.41 37.80 13.51
N GLY A 513 -30.26 36.60 14.07
CA GLY A 513 -31.38 35.69 14.33
C GLY A 513 -31.89 35.07 13.03
N SER A 514 -33.14 35.39 12.64
CA SER A 514 -33.74 34.96 11.37
C SER A 514 -33.58 35.96 10.22
N ASP A 515 -33.10 37.18 10.51
CA ASP A 515 -32.86 38.22 9.50
C ASP A 515 -31.48 38.02 8.85
N LEU A 516 -31.43 37.87 7.53
CA LEU A 516 -30.22 37.68 6.74
C LEU A 516 -29.93 38.90 5.87
N TYR A 517 -28.71 39.43 5.96
CA TYR A 517 -28.26 40.61 5.22
C TYR A 517 -27.11 40.24 4.28
N TYR A 518 -27.26 40.58 3.00
CA TYR A 518 -26.22 40.41 1.99
C TYR A 518 -25.53 41.74 1.69
N LEU A 519 -24.23 41.80 1.92
CA LEU A 519 -23.35 42.94 1.68
C LEU A 519 -22.33 42.60 0.59
N GLU A 520 -22.11 43.54 -0.32
CA GLU A 520 -21.06 43.47 -1.31
C GLU A 520 -19.92 44.40 -0.91
N ILE A 521 -18.68 43.90 -0.97
CA ILE A 521 -17.47 44.64 -0.63
C ILE A 521 -17.08 45.44 -1.87
N CYS A 522 -17.08 46.76 -1.75
CA CYS A 522 -16.67 47.69 -2.79
C CYS A 522 -15.44 48.48 -2.33
N GLU A 523 -14.80 49.22 -3.24
CA GLU A 523 -13.69 50.10 -2.86
C GLU A 523 -14.15 51.12 -1.80
N LYS A 524 -13.70 50.94 -0.55
CA LYS A 524 -13.94 51.81 0.62
C LYS A 524 -15.37 51.79 1.19
N GLU A 525 -16.22 50.85 0.80
CA GLU A 525 -17.63 50.82 1.20
C GLU A 525 -18.16 49.39 1.30
N LEU A 526 -19.04 49.14 2.28
CA LEU A 526 -19.86 47.92 2.38
C LEU A 526 -21.29 48.24 1.93
N VAL A 527 -21.69 47.71 0.76
CA VAL A 527 -23.00 47.99 0.15
C VAL A 527 -24.00 46.89 0.49
N GLN A 528 -25.09 47.20 1.19
CA GLN A 528 -26.18 46.24 1.36
C GLN A 528 -26.95 46.06 0.05
N LYS A 529 -26.94 44.84 -0.49
CA LYS A 529 -27.58 44.49 -1.78
C LYS A 529 -28.87 43.70 -1.62
N GLY A 530 -29.00 42.91 -0.55
CA GLY A 530 -30.15 42.05 -0.31
C GLY A 530 -30.46 41.90 1.18
N GLN A 531 -31.73 41.62 1.49
CA GLN A 531 -32.19 41.29 2.83
C GLN A 531 -33.35 40.29 2.71
N ALA A 532 -33.34 39.26 3.54
CA ALA A 532 -34.43 38.29 3.67
C ALA A 532 -34.64 37.93 5.15
N THR A 533 -35.87 37.56 5.51
CA THR A 533 -36.18 37.01 6.84
C THR A 533 -36.62 35.57 6.65
N LEU A 534 -35.88 34.64 7.25
CA LEU A 534 -36.13 33.20 7.17
C LEU A 534 -37.16 32.74 8.21
N GLU A 535 -37.70 31.53 8.02
CA GLU A 535 -38.72 30.95 8.90
C GLU A 535 -38.24 30.77 10.35
N HIS A 536 -36.95 30.47 10.52
CA HIS A 536 -36.31 30.17 11.80
C HIS A 536 -34.95 30.86 11.92
N GLU A 537 -34.35 30.79 13.11
CA GLU A 537 -33.02 31.34 13.34
C GLU A 537 -31.95 30.59 12.54
N VAL A 538 -30.96 31.34 12.06
CA VAL A 538 -29.83 30.82 11.30
C VAL A 538 -28.79 30.23 12.24
N ALA A 539 -28.37 29.00 11.96
CA ALA A 539 -27.36 28.28 12.72
C ALA A 539 -25.96 28.42 12.11
N CYS A 540 -25.85 28.30 10.79
CA CYS A 540 -24.58 28.36 10.05
C CYS A 540 -24.82 28.87 8.62
N LEU A 541 -23.79 29.49 8.03
CA LEU A 541 -23.81 30.11 6.70
C LEU A 541 -22.52 29.77 5.95
N ASP A 542 -22.59 29.66 4.63
CA ASP A 542 -21.42 29.62 3.76
C ASP A 542 -21.68 30.31 2.41
N VAL A 543 -20.64 31.00 1.91
CA VAL A 543 -20.66 31.76 0.64
C VAL A 543 -19.37 31.51 -0.17
N THR A 544 -18.84 30.30 -0.07
CA THR A 544 -17.63 29.92 -0.81
C THR A 544 -17.93 29.88 -2.32
N PRO A 545 -17.16 30.58 -3.17
CA PRO A 545 -17.35 30.55 -4.61
C PRO A 545 -16.91 29.20 -5.19
N LEU A 546 -17.72 28.64 -6.10
CA LEU A 546 -17.49 27.33 -6.73
C LEU A 546 -16.96 27.43 -8.18
N GLN A 547 -16.65 28.63 -8.68
CA GLN A 547 -16.11 28.84 -10.02
C GLN A 547 -14.67 29.34 -9.94
N ASP A 548 -13.72 28.63 -10.55
CA ASP A 548 -12.30 29.00 -10.55
C ASP A 548 -12.01 30.36 -11.24
N SER A 549 -12.92 30.84 -12.08
CA SER A 549 -12.78 32.08 -12.84
C SER A 549 -13.43 33.30 -12.18
N SER A 550 -14.21 33.13 -11.11
CA SER A 550 -14.99 34.21 -10.49
C SER A 550 -14.91 34.16 -8.96
N ASN A 551 -14.50 35.27 -8.36
CA ASN A 551 -14.47 35.45 -6.90
C ASN A 551 -15.85 35.75 -6.27
N LYS A 552 -16.93 35.65 -7.06
CA LYS A 552 -18.31 35.88 -6.63
C LYS A 552 -19.09 34.57 -6.60
N ALA A 553 -19.76 34.32 -5.47
CA ALA A 553 -20.72 33.25 -5.33
C ALA A 553 -22.09 33.65 -5.88
N GLU A 554 -22.73 32.73 -6.60
CA GLU A 554 -24.09 32.85 -7.13
C GLU A 554 -25.13 32.28 -6.14
N ILE A 555 -24.70 31.36 -5.28
CA ILE A 555 -25.53 30.67 -4.30
C ILE A 555 -24.93 30.75 -2.90
N VAL A 556 -25.77 30.58 -1.89
CA VAL A 556 -25.42 30.58 -0.46
C VAL A 556 -26.04 29.36 0.19
N ALA A 557 -25.29 28.71 1.08
CA ALA A 557 -25.79 27.62 1.90
C ALA A 557 -26.16 28.11 3.31
N VAL A 558 -27.32 27.70 3.82
CA VAL A 558 -27.87 28.12 5.11
C VAL A 558 -28.36 26.91 5.90
N GLY A 559 -27.97 26.81 7.18
CA GLY A 559 -28.54 25.85 8.14
C GLY A 559 -29.47 26.54 9.13
N LEU A 560 -30.62 25.94 9.42
CA LEU A 560 -31.63 26.49 10.35
C LEU A 560 -31.84 25.63 11.60
N TRP A 561 -32.26 26.24 12.71
CA TRP A 561 -32.43 25.57 14.01
C TRP A 561 -33.67 24.65 14.06
N THR A 562 -34.88 25.23 13.98
CA THR A 562 -36.12 24.55 14.43
C THR A 562 -36.58 23.44 13.49
N ASP A 563 -36.39 23.61 12.19
CA ASP A 563 -36.78 22.61 11.19
C ASP A 563 -35.60 21.75 10.72
N ILE A 564 -34.41 21.99 11.26
CA ILE A 564 -33.17 21.24 11.03
C ILE A 564 -32.99 20.98 9.53
N SER A 565 -32.94 22.08 8.78
CA SER A 565 -32.85 22.08 7.33
C SER A 565 -31.55 22.71 6.84
N ALA A 566 -31.01 22.15 5.76
CA ALA A 566 -29.99 22.77 4.93
C ALA A 566 -30.67 23.34 3.68
N ARG A 567 -30.51 24.65 3.44
CA ARG A 567 -31.15 25.35 2.34
C ARG A 567 -30.12 26.03 1.45
N ILE A 568 -30.41 26.07 0.15
CA ILE A 568 -29.62 26.81 -0.84
C ILE A 568 -30.44 28.02 -1.29
N LEU A 569 -29.84 29.21 -1.19
CA LEU A 569 -30.44 30.48 -1.61
C LEU A 569 -29.65 31.09 -2.79
N HIS A 570 -30.34 31.80 -3.68
CA HIS A 570 -29.70 32.50 -4.81
C HIS A 570 -29.35 33.95 -4.47
N LEU A 571 -28.13 34.40 -4.77
CA LEU A 571 -27.72 35.81 -4.64
C LEU A 571 -28.08 36.60 -5.91
N PRO A 572 -28.42 37.91 -5.81
CA PRO A 572 -28.48 38.74 -4.61
C PRO A 572 -29.85 38.70 -3.88
N GLY A 573 -30.87 38.05 -4.47
CA GLY A 573 -32.27 38.11 -4.01
C GLY A 573 -32.56 37.31 -2.74
N LEU A 574 -31.68 36.38 -2.35
CA LEU A 574 -31.85 35.45 -1.23
C LEU A 574 -33.11 34.58 -1.35
N GLU A 575 -33.51 34.25 -2.58
CA GLU A 575 -34.64 33.37 -2.86
C GLU A 575 -34.23 31.90 -2.64
N GLU A 576 -35.11 31.13 -2.00
CA GLU A 576 -34.88 29.71 -1.73
C GLU A 576 -34.99 28.88 -3.01
N VAL A 577 -33.92 28.14 -3.32
CA VAL A 577 -33.82 27.26 -4.50
C VAL A 577 -34.06 25.82 -4.11
N ASN A 578 -33.47 25.39 -2.99
CA ASN A 578 -33.58 24.02 -2.51
C ASN A 578 -33.64 23.98 -0.98
N ARG A 579 -34.38 23.01 -0.45
CA ARG A 579 -34.56 22.77 0.98
C ARG A 579 -34.49 21.27 1.25
N GLU A 580 -33.49 20.89 2.02
CA GLU A 580 -33.26 19.51 2.42
C GLU A 580 -33.42 19.38 3.93
N PHE A 581 -34.29 18.46 4.36
CA PHE A 581 -34.49 18.16 5.78
C PHE A 581 -33.45 17.13 6.24
N LEU A 582 -32.64 17.49 7.23
CA LEU A 582 -31.59 16.59 7.74
C LEU A 582 -32.14 15.54 8.70
N GLY A 583 -33.22 15.89 9.42
CA GLY A 583 -33.90 15.02 10.39
C GLY A 583 -33.22 15.02 11.77
N GLY A 584 -33.94 14.54 12.79
CA GLY A 584 -33.49 14.50 14.19
C GLY A 584 -33.94 15.70 15.02
N GLU A 585 -33.30 15.91 16.18
CA GLU A 585 -33.52 17.04 17.10
C GLU A 585 -32.28 17.95 17.23
N ILE A 586 -31.17 17.57 16.58
CA ILE A 586 -29.87 18.24 16.71
C ILE A 586 -29.67 19.23 15.56
N ILE A 587 -29.30 20.46 15.90
CA ILE A 587 -29.14 21.56 14.94
C ILE A 587 -27.85 21.46 14.10
N PRO A 588 -27.83 22.02 12.88
CA PRO A 588 -26.60 22.27 12.13
C PRO A 588 -25.69 23.24 12.87
N ARG A 589 -24.37 23.02 12.81
CA ARG A 589 -23.36 23.87 13.47
C ARG A 589 -22.34 24.43 12.49
N SER A 590 -22.06 23.72 11.41
CA SER A 590 -21.17 24.19 10.33
C SER A 590 -21.70 23.72 8.99
N ILE A 591 -21.63 24.59 7.98
CA ILE A 591 -22.00 24.26 6.60
C ILE A 591 -20.90 24.79 5.68
N LEU A 592 -20.59 24.07 4.61
CA LEU A 592 -19.50 24.44 3.70
C LEU A 592 -19.76 23.89 2.29
N MET A 593 -19.65 24.74 1.28
CA MET A 593 -19.62 24.36 -0.13
C MET A 593 -18.17 24.23 -0.59
N THR A 594 -17.85 23.16 -1.32
CA THR A 594 -16.48 22.92 -1.81
C THR A 594 -16.48 22.12 -3.11
N CYS A 595 -15.36 22.11 -3.83
CA CYS A 595 -15.16 21.32 -5.04
C CYS A 595 -14.00 20.34 -4.83
N PHE A 596 -14.22 19.07 -5.12
CA PHE A 596 -13.20 18.02 -5.10
C PHE A 596 -13.17 17.30 -6.44
N GLU A 597 -11.99 17.17 -7.05
CA GLU A 597 -11.80 16.47 -8.35
C GLU A 597 -12.81 16.90 -9.44
N GLY A 598 -13.24 18.17 -9.43
CA GLY A 598 -14.22 18.73 -10.38
C GLY A 598 -15.70 18.54 -10.02
N ILE A 599 -16.00 17.82 -8.93
CA ILE A 599 -17.36 17.60 -8.41
C ILE A 599 -17.61 18.55 -7.23
N ASN A 600 -18.75 19.24 -7.24
CA ASN A 600 -19.12 20.16 -6.17
C ASN A 600 -19.94 19.44 -5.10
N TYR A 601 -19.64 19.74 -3.84
CA TYR A 601 -20.31 19.15 -2.68
C TYR A 601 -20.80 20.23 -1.71
N LEU A 602 -21.89 19.90 -1.01
CA LEU A 602 -22.32 20.60 0.19
C LEU A 602 -22.06 19.70 1.40
N LEU A 603 -21.33 20.20 2.39
CA LEU A 603 -21.06 19.54 3.66
C LEU A 603 -21.82 20.25 4.78
N CYS A 604 -22.53 19.50 5.61
CA CYS A 604 -23.32 20.05 6.72
C CYS A 604 -23.08 19.22 7.99
N ALA A 605 -22.38 19.79 8.97
CA ALA A 605 -22.09 19.17 10.25
C ALA A 605 -23.12 19.58 11.33
N LEU A 606 -23.53 18.61 12.14
CA LEU A 606 -24.47 18.74 13.23
C LEU A 606 -23.75 18.87 14.59
N GLY A 607 -24.51 19.23 15.62
CA GLY A 607 -23.99 19.39 16.99
C GLY A 607 -23.64 18.10 17.74
N ASP A 608 -23.98 16.93 17.21
CA ASP A 608 -23.69 15.61 17.78
C ASP A 608 -22.45 14.94 17.15
N GLY A 609 -21.73 15.66 16.28
CA GLY A 609 -20.61 15.15 15.51
C GLY A 609 -20.99 14.34 14.26
N SER A 610 -22.30 14.23 13.95
CA SER A 610 -22.77 13.74 12.65
C SER A 610 -22.53 14.78 11.55
N MET A 611 -22.24 14.32 10.34
CA MET A 611 -22.12 15.16 9.15
C MET A 611 -22.90 14.56 7.98
N PHE A 612 -23.63 15.40 7.26
CA PHE A 612 -24.23 15.08 5.97
C PHE A 612 -23.40 15.68 4.84
N TYR A 613 -23.33 14.97 3.71
CA TYR A 613 -22.81 15.52 2.47
C TYR A 613 -23.70 15.18 1.28
N PHE A 614 -23.67 16.08 0.30
CA PHE A 614 -24.52 16.05 -0.89
C PHE A 614 -23.69 16.43 -2.11
N SER A 615 -24.02 15.85 -3.27
CA SER A 615 -23.57 16.38 -4.55
C SER A 615 -24.38 17.64 -4.86
N LEU A 616 -23.69 18.73 -5.19
CA LEU A 616 -24.28 20.05 -5.42
C LEU A 616 -24.19 20.41 -6.90
N ASN A 617 -25.34 20.58 -7.55
CA ASN A 617 -25.36 21.14 -8.89
C ASN A 617 -25.29 22.68 -8.84
N LYS A 618 -24.16 23.24 -9.30
CA LYS A 618 -23.92 24.69 -9.27
C LYS A 618 -24.95 25.54 -10.04
N GLN A 619 -25.56 24.99 -11.10
CA GLN A 619 -26.48 25.74 -11.96
C GLN A 619 -27.92 25.69 -11.45
N SER A 620 -28.36 24.53 -10.95
CA SER A 620 -29.72 24.35 -10.47
C SER A 620 -29.89 24.54 -8.97
N GLY A 621 -28.80 24.55 -8.19
CA GLY A 621 -28.82 24.57 -6.73
C GLY A 621 -29.39 23.29 -6.10
N LEU A 622 -29.59 22.23 -6.89
CA LEU A 622 -30.15 20.96 -6.41
C LEU A 622 -29.08 20.15 -5.67
N LEU A 623 -29.49 19.55 -4.56
CA LEU A 623 -28.71 18.62 -3.75
C LEU A 623 -29.15 17.19 -4.09
N THR A 624 -28.20 16.34 -4.43
CA THR A 624 -28.44 14.90 -4.69
C THR A 624 -27.51 14.04 -3.84
N ASP A 625 -27.76 12.73 -3.83
CA ASP A 625 -26.89 11.73 -3.20
C ASP A 625 -26.60 12.02 -1.72
N LYS A 626 -27.67 12.29 -0.95
CA LYS A 626 -27.62 12.48 0.49
C LYS A 626 -26.92 11.30 1.16
N LYS A 627 -25.80 11.57 1.83
CA LYS A 627 -25.06 10.59 2.63
C LYS A 627 -24.76 11.15 4.02
N LYS A 628 -24.68 10.27 5.02
CA LYS A 628 -24.42 10.60 6.43
C LYS A 628 -23.16 9.88 6.90
N VAL A 629 -22.31 10.57 7.67
CA VAL A 629 -21.13 10.01 8.34
C VAL A 629 -21.08 10.58 9.76
N THR A 630 -20.45 9.87 10.70
CA THR A 630 -20.22 10.37 12.07
C THR A 630 -18.73 10.55 12.28
N LEU A 631 -18.29 11.78 12.58
CA LEU A 631 -16.87 12.13 12.72
C LEU A 631 -16.43 12.16 14.18
N GLY A 632 -17.29 12.61 15.09
CA GLY A 632 -17.00 12.74 16.51
C GLY A 632 -18.26 12.73 17.36
N THR A 633 -18.14 13.19 18.59
CA THR A 633 -19.29 13.40 19.50
C THR A 633 -19.56 14.88 19.78
N GLN A 634 -18.58 15.74 19.49
CA GLN A 634 -18.68 17.18 19.65
C GLN A 634 -19.12 17.89 18.36
N PRO A 635 -19.67 19.12 18.46
CA PRO A 635 -19.98 19.95 17.30
C PRO A 635 -18.77 20.18 16.40
N THR A 636 -18.87 19.75 15.13
CA THR A 636 -17.75 19.86 14.18
C THR A 636 -17.75 21.20 13.44
N VAL A 637 -16.59 21.83 13.32
CA VAL A 637 -16.38 23.05 12.51
C VAL A 637 -15.59 22.70 11.24
N LEU A 638 -16.12 23.08 10.08
CA LEU A 638 -15.52 22.78 8.78
C LEU A 638 -14.69 23.97 8.27
N ARG A 639 -13.48 23.71 7.81
CA ARG A 639 -12.59 24.71 7.20
C ARG A 639 -11.92 24.17 5.95
N THR A 640 -11.96 24.92 4.86
CA THR A 640 -11.17 24.61 3.67
C THR A 640 -9.70 24.93 3.89
N PHE A 641 -8.83 24.13 3.32
CA PHE A 641 -7.41 24.44 3.21
C PHE A 641 -6.85 23.83 1.93
N ARG A 642 -5.71 24.36 1.47
CA ARG A 642 -5.01 23.83 0.31
C ARG A 642 -3.77 23.11 0.77
N SER A 643 -3.54 21.90 0.27
CA SER A 643 -2.27 21.19 0.43
C SER A 643 -1.76 20.87 -0.95
N LEU A 644 -0.50 21.22 -1.22
CA LEU A 644 0.10 21.15 -2.57
C LEU A 644 -0.78 21.89 -3.61
N SER A 645 -1.45 21.15 -4.49
CA SER A 645 -2.33 21.68 -5.53
C SER A 645 -3.81 21.39 -5.30
N THR A 646 -4.17 20.61 -4.27
CA THR A 646 -5.54 20.13 -4.03
C THR A 646 -6.21 20.87 -2.86
N THR A 647 -7.51 21.08 -3.00
CA THR A 647 -8.36 21.68 -1.96
C THR A 647 -8.95 20.56 -1.10
N ASN A 648 -8.76 20.69 0.21
CA ASN A 648 -9.20 19.72 1.22
C ASN A 648 -10.03 20.43 2.29
N VAL A 649 -10.79 19.67 3.08
CA VAL A 649 -11.58 20.21 4.20
C VAL A 649 -11.11 19.60 5.50
N PHE A 650 -10.86 20.44 6.51
CA PHE A 650 -10.54 20.04 7.86
C PHE A 650 -11.80 20.15 8.74
N ALA A 651 -12.18 19.05 9.34
CA ALA A 651 -13.26 18.94 10.31
C ALA A 651 -12.67 18.99 11.73
N CYS A 652 -12.82 20.14 12.38
CA CYS A 652 -12.40 20.40 13.75
C CYS A 652 -13.41 19.78 14.72
N SER A 653 -12.99 18.83 15.54
CA SER A 653 -13.81 18.13 16.53
C SER A 653 -12.90 17.51 17.62
N ASP A 654 -13.52 16.80 18.56
CA ASP A 654 -12.91 15.80 19.45
C ASP A 654 -12.26 14.61 18.69
N ARG A 655 -12.57 14.46 17.41
CA ARG A 655 -11.93 13.53 16.48
C ARG A 655 -11.60 14.29 15.19
N PRO A 656 -10.50 15.06 15.16
CA PRO A 656 -10.18 15.91 14.02
C PRO A 656 -10.01 15.05 12.76
N THR A 657 -10.63 15.47 11.66
CA THR A 657 -10.68 14.67 10.43
C THR A 657 -10.38 15.53 9.21
N VAL A 658 -9.58 15.02 8.28
CA VAL A 658 -9.42 15.61 6.94
C VAL A 658 -10.35 14.89 5.98
N ILE A 659 -11.09 15.68 5.21
CA ILE A 659 -12.02 15.26 4.17
C ILE A 659 -11.42 15.66 2.83
N TYR A 660 -11.23 14.67 1.96
CA TYR A 660 -10.69 14.85 0.61
C TYR A 660 -11.37 13.88 -0.36
N SER A 661 -11.13 14.02 -1.66
CA SER A 661 -11.59 13.06 -2.65
C SER A 661 -10.42 12.24 -3.18
N SER A 662 -10.66 10.94 -3.32
CA SER A 662 -9.78 10.02 -4.01
C SER A 662 -10.63 9.10 -4.88
N ASN A 663 -10.30 9.02 -6.18
CA ASN A 663 -11.06 8.24 -7.16
C ASN A 663 -12.55 8.66 -7.23
N HIS A 664 -12.83 9.97 -7.18
CA HIS A 664 -14.17 10.55 -7.18
C HIS A 664 -15.06 10.11 -5.99
N LYS A 665 -14.44 9.67 -4.89
CA LYS A 665 -15.11 9.29 -3.64
C LYS A 665 -14.53 10.11 -2.49
N LEU A 666 -15.41 10.64 -1.64
CA LEU A 666 -14.99 11.30 -0.40
C LEU A 666 -14.38 10.30 0.57
N VAL A 667 -13.20 10.64 1.08
CA VAL A 667 -12.44 9.89 2.07
C VAL A 667 -12.30 10.76 3.33
N PHE A 668 -12.40 10.09 4.48
CA PHE A 668 -12.32 10.68 5.80
C PHE A 668 -11.11 10.08 6.51
N SER A 669 -10.13 10.90 6.84
CA SER A 669 -8.91 10.45 7.52
C SER A 669 -8.69 11.23 8.80
N ASN A 670 -8.62 10.51 9.90
CA ASN A 670 -8.40 11.12 11.22
C ASN A 670 -7.03 11.79 11.26
N VAL A 671 -6.94 12.91 11.96
CA VAL A 671 -5.68 13.58 12.26
C VAL A 671 -5.21 13.09 13.62
N ASN A 672 -3.91 12.88 13.76
CA ASN A 672 -3.25 12.36 14.95
C ASN A 672 -3.12 13.40 16.07
N LEU A 673 -4.25 14.05 16.38
CA LEU A 673 -4.39 15.04 17.44
C LEU A 673 -5.64 14.69 18.25
N LYS A 674 -5.58 14.93 19.57
CA LYS A 674 -6.68 14.59 20.48
C LYS A 674 -7.94 15.39 20.20
N GLU A 675 -7.79 16.68 19.94
CA GLU A 675 -8.91 17.60 19.72
C GLU A 675 -8.38 18.82 18.98
N VAL A 676 -9.18 19.33 18.05
CA VAL A 676 -8.93 20.63 17.40
C VAL A 676 -10.25 21.38 17.39
N ASN A 677 -10.28 22.55 18.02
CA ASN A 677 -11.46 23.39 18.09
C ASN A 677 -11.58 24.32 16.87
N HIS A 678 -10.45 24.90 16.48
CA HIS A 678 -10.37 25.83 15.37
C HIS A 678 -9.09 25.61 14.56
N MET A 679 -9.19 25.85 13.26
CA MET A 679 -8.09 25.70 12.31
C MET A 679 -8.14 26.84 11.30
N CYS A 680 -6.98 27.31 10.85
CA CYS A 680 -6.86 28.11 9.64
C CYS A 680 -5.59 27.75 8.86
N SER A 681 -5.62 27.93 7.54
CA SER A 681 -4.40 27.87 6.72
C SER A 681 -3.52 29.08 7.01
N LEU A 682 -2.21 28.87 7.06
CA LEU A 682 -1.20 29.90 7.29
C LEU A 682 -0.06 29.73 6.30
N ASN A 683 0.13 30.69 5.40
CA ASN A 683 1.27 30.70 4.49
C ASN A 683 2.19 31.89 4.78
N ALA A 684 3.01 31.75 5.81
CA ALA A 684 3.96 32.77 6.24
C ALA A 684 5.37 32.49 5.70
N GLU A 685 6.26 33.49 5.71
CA GLU A 685 7.62 33.34 5.19
C GLU A 685 8.44 32.28 5.94
N ALA A 686 8.32 32.21 7.27
CA ALA A 686 8.95 31.16 8.09
C ALA A 686 8.12 29.87 8.18
N TYR A 687 6.82 29.95 7.89
CA TYR A 687 5.87 28.85 7.99
C TYR A 687 5.13 28.70 6.65
N SER A 688 5.85 28.24 5.63
CA SER A 688 5.31 28.07 4.29
C SER A 688 4.30 26.91 4.25
N ASP A 689 3.17 27.12 3.56
CA ASP A 689 2.12 26.10 3.37
C ASP A 689 1.74 25.33 4.66
N SER A 690 1.68 26.06 5.78
CA SER A 690 1.42 25.53 7.11
C SER A 690 -0.05 25.71 7.54
N LEU A 691 -0.39 25.09 8.66
CA LEU A 691 -1.69 25.19 9.33
C LEU A 691 -1.47 25.74 10.73
N ALA A 692 -2.37 26.60 11.18
CA ALA A 692 -2.51 26.95 12.59
C ALA A 692 -3.71 26.19 13.17
N LEU A 693 -3.50 25.51 14.29
CA LEU A 693 -4.46 24.65 14.97
C LEU A 693 -4.61 25.13 16.41
N ALA A 694 -5.85 25.34 16.87
CA ALA A 694 -6.13 25.75 18.25
C ALA A 694 -6.85 24.63 19.00
N THR A 695 -6.30 24.28 20.15
CA THR A 695 -6.92 23.39 21.15
C THR A 695 -7.57 24.23 22.25
N ASP A 696 -8.05 23.59 23.32
CA ASP A 696 -8.55 24.31 24.50
C ASP A 696 -7.46 25.15 25.21
N SER A 697 -6.19 24.77 25.07
CA SER A 697 -5.07 25.32 25.83
C SER A 697 -3.95 25.94 24.98
N THR A 698 -3.77 25.49 23.74
CA THR A 698 -2.59 25.82 22.92
C THR A 698 -2.96 26.16 21.47
N VAL A 699 -2.10 26.96 20.84
CA VAL A 699 -2.05 27.16 19.39
C VAL A 699 -0.79 26.51 18.85
N THR A 700 -0.95 25.56 17.95
CA THR A 700 0.13 24.86 17.27
C THR A 700 0.20 25.32 15.82
N ILE A 701 1.39 25.62 15.32
CA ILE A 701 1.66 25.91 13.91
C ILE A 701 2.48 24.75 13.36
N GLY A 702 2.03 24.15 12.26
CA GLY A 702 2.68 22.98 11.70
C GLY A 702 2.28 22.69 10.26
N THR A 703 3.08 21.91 9.57
CA THR A 703 2.73 21.37 8.25
C THR A 703 1.96 20.07 8.41
N ILE A 704 1.05 19.81 7.47
CA ILE A 704 0.31 18.55 7.42
C ILE A 704 1.10 17.52 6.62
N ASP A 705 1.12 16.27 7.11
CA ASP A 705 1.66 15.16 6.34
C ASP A 705 0.81 14.90 5.08
N GLU A 706 1.29 14.02 4.20
CA GLU A 706 0.54 13.63 3.02
C GLU A 706 -0.84 13.05 3.42
N ILE A 707 -1.89 13.51 2.75
CA ILE A 707 -3.28 13.19 3.10
C ILE A 707 -3.60 11.77 2.62
N GLN A 708 -3.43 10.80 3.51
CA GLN A 708 -3.69 9.37 3.30
C GLN A 708 -4.35 8.75 4.53
N LYS A 709 -5.10 7.64 4.36
CA LYS A 709 -5.70 6.90 5.49
C LYS A 709 -4.62 6.35 6.44
N LEU A 710 -3.58 5.76 5.87
CA LEU A 710 -2.42 5.24 6.58
C LEU A 710 -1.21 6.06 6.17
N HIS A 711 -0.57 6.75 7.13
CA HIS A 711 0.67 7.44 6.89
C HIS A 711 1.84 6.45 6.97
N ILE A 712 2.71 6.46 5.95
CA ILE A 712 3.86 5.55 5.84
C ILE A 712 5.14 6.37 5.84
N ARG A 713 5.92 6.26 6.92
CA ARG A 713 7.28 6.81 6.98
C ARG A 713 8.29 5.74 6.55
N THR A 714 9.22 6.12 5.68
CA THR A 714 10.26 5.23 5.16
C THR A 714 11.61 5.55 5.77
N VAL A 715 12.33 4.52 6.21
CA VAL A 715 13.72 4.62 6.67
C VAL A 715 14.57 3.70 5.79
N PRO A 716 15.34 4.24 4.82
CA PRO A 716 16.16 3.43 3.92
C PRO A 716 17.35 2.83 4.69
N LEU A 717 17.62 1.55 4.47
CA LEU A 717 18.78 0.86 5.05
C LEU A 717 19.89 0.62 4.02
N GLY A 718 19.55 0.52 2.73
CA GLY A 718 20.51 0.18 1.67
C GLY A 718 20.98 -1.29 1.71
N GLU A 719 20.36 -2.12 2.54
CA GLU A 719 20.61 -3.55 2.72
C GLU A 719 19.34 -4.26 3.21
N SER A 720 19.23 -5.57 3.04
CA SER A 720 18.00 -6.33 3.28
C SER A 720 17.69 -6.49 4.77
N PRO A 721 16.58 -5.98 5.32
CA PRO A 721 16.14 -6.32 6.66
C PRO A 721 15.46 -7.70 6.70
N ARG A 722 15.61 -8.43 7.81
CA ARG A 722 15.15 -9.84 7.94
C ARG A 722 14.24 -10.08 9.13
N ARG A 723 14.59 -9.52 10.30
CA ARG A 723 13.85 -9.67 11.56
C ARG A 723 13.90 -8.38 12.36
N ILE A 724 12.83 -8.09 13.11
CA ILE A 724 12.74 -6.91 13.96
C ILE A 724 12.18 -7.26 15.34
N ALA A 725 12.75 -6.66 16.38
CA ALA A 725 12.25 -6.74 17.74
C ALA A 725 12.34 -5.38 18.43
N TYR A 726 11.27 -4.98 19.12
CA TYR A 726 11.26 -3.76 19.92
C TYR A 726 11.74 -4.04 21.36
N GLN A 727 12.57 -3.15 21.90
CA GLN A 727 13.03 -3.21 23.29
C GLN A 727 12.59 -1.95 24.02
N GLU A 728 11.49 -2.07 24.77
CA GLU A 728 10.93 -0.93 25.50
C GLU A 728 11.89 -0.38 26.56
N SER A 729 12.67 -1.22 27.24
CA SER A 729 13.57 -0.72 28.29
C SER A 729 14.67 0.21 27.79
N SER A 730 15.12 0.04 26.55
CA SER A 730 16.13 0.87 25.91
C SER A 730 15.55 1.87 24.92
N GLN A 731 14.24 1.79 24.62
CA GLN A 731 13.57 2.59 23.60
C GLN A 731 14.24 2.45 22.21
N THR A 732 14.63 1.21 21.87
CA THR A 732 15.31 0.89 20.61
C THR A 732 14.68 -0.29 19.88
N PHE A 733 14.90 -0.37 18.58
CA PHE A 733 14.64 -1.54 17.75
C PHE A 733 15.93 -2.33 17.50
N GLY A 734 15.87 -3.64 17.66
CA GLY A 734 16.88 -4.56 17.16
C GLY A 734 16.44 -5.04 15.77
N VAL A 735 17.31 -4.94 14.77
CA VAL A 735 17.00 -5.35 13.40
C VAL A 735 18.12 -6.24 12.86
N ILE A 736 17.79 -7.45 12.41
CA ILE A 736 18.72 -8.28 11.64
C ILE A 736 18.72 -7.79 10.19
N THR A 737 19.90 -7.55 9.63
CA THR A 737 20.09 -7.18 8.22
C THR A 737 21.07 -8.11 7.51
N MET A 738 21.01 -8.11 6.17
CA MET A 738 21.93 -8.80 5.28
C MET A 738 22.33 -7.85 4.14
N ARG A 739 23.64 -7.71 3.93
CA ARG A 739 24.22 -7.03 2.77
C ARG A 739 25.04 -7.99 1.92
N ILE A 740 25.32 -7.59 0.69
CA ILE A 740 26.18 -8.33 -0.23
C ILE A 740 27.55 -7.64 -0.29
N ASP A 741 28.61 -8.41 0.02
CA ASP A 741 30.00 -8.01 -0.19
C ASP A 741 30.57 -8.85 -1.35
N ILE A 742 31.46 -8.26 -2.17
CA ILE A 742 32.14 -8.95 -3.27
C ILE A 742 33.54 -9.37 -2.82
N GLN A 743 33.93 -10.60 -3.16
CA GLN A 743 35.29 -11.08 -2.95
C GLN A 743 36.26 -10.47 -3.98
N ASP A 744 37.14 -9.59 -3.53
CA ASP A 744 38.20 -8.97 -4.32
C ASP A 744 39.60 -9.53 -3.95
N SER A 745 40.65 -8.97 -4.57
CA SER A 745 42.05 -9.30 -4.31
C SER A 745 42.56 -8.95 -2.90
N ALA A 746 41.86 -8.06 -2.19
CA ALA A 746 42.19 -7.56 -0.87
C ALA A 746 41.31 -8.15 0.25
N GLY A 747 40.21 -8.83 -0.07
CA GLY A 747 39.26 -9.41 0.88
C GLY A 747 37.80 -9.26 0.42
N LEU A 748 36.88 -9.17 1.38
CA LEU A 748 35.48 -8.84 1.11
C LEU A 748 35.33 -7.32 1.13
N SER A 749 34.75 -6.77 0.07
CA SER A 749 34.44 -5.35 -0.05
C SER A 749 32.93 -5.14 -0.22
N PRO A 750 32.28 -4.26 0.57
CA PRO A 750 30.87 -3.94 0.37
C PRO A 750 30.62 -3.33 -1.02
N VAL A 751 29.53 -3.74 -1.67
CA VAL A 751 29.12 -3.21 -2.98
C VAL A 751 28.75 -1.72 -2.89
N ARG A 752 28.16 -1.32 -1.76
CA ARG A 752 27.66 0.05 -1.52
C ARG A 752 27.67 0.37 -0.03
N PRO A 753 27.65 1.67 0.35
CA PRO A 753 27.34 2.08 1.71
C PRO A 753 25.92 1.65 2.10
N SER A 754 25.79 1.02 3.26
CA SER A 754 24.53 0.60 3.86
C SER A 754 24.51 0.89 5.36
N ALA A 755 23.34 0.73 5.99
CA ALA A 755 23.10 0.96 7.41
C ALA A 755 24.17 0.32 8.32
N SER A 756 24.56 -0.94 8.06
CA SER A 756 25.60 -1.63 8.84
C SER A 756 27.00 -1.03 8.69
N THR A 757 27.31 -0.36 7.57
CA THR A 757 28.63 0.19 7.26
C THR A 757 28.79 1.66 7.62
N GLN A 758 27.69 2.42 7.71
CA GLN A 758 27.71 3.87 7.93
C GLN A 758 27.75 4.26 9.42
N THR A 759 27.38 3.35 10.32
CA THR A 759 27.37 3.66 11.75
C THR A 759 28.77 3.79 12.33
N GLN A 760 28.95 4.71 13.29
CA GLN A 760 30.24 4.95 13.95
C GLN A 760 30.59 3.88 14.99
N SER A 761 29.59 3.21 15.54
CA SER A 761 29.74 2.24 16.63
C SER A 761 29.55 0.83 16.09
N THR A 762 30.65 0.17 15.72
CA THR A 762 30.63 -1.19 15.17
C THR A 762 31.35 -2.18 16.07
N THR A 763 30.82 -3.40 16.16
CA THR A 763 31.48 -4.57 16.73
C THR A 763 31.42 -5.73 15.74
N SER A 764 32.30 -6.72 15.90
CA SER A 764 32.28 -7.93 15.08
C SER A 764 32.54 -9.15 15.94
N SER A 765 31.95 -10.28 15.55
CA SER A 765 32.28 -11.58 16.12
C SER A 765 33.73 -11.97 15.79
N SER A 766 34.52 -12.33 16.79
CA SER A 766 35.86 -12.89 16.57
C SER A 766 35.77 -14.29 16.00
N ALA A 767 36.52 -14.61 14.94
CA ALA A 767 36.66 -15.98 14.45
C ALA A 767 37.16 -16.89 15.59
N MET A 768 36.34 -17.85 16.03
CA MET A 768 36.73 -18.73 17.13
C MET A 768 37.96 -19.56 16.74
N GLY A 769 39.02 -19.49 17.55
CA GLY A 769 40.18 -20.39 17.48
C GLY A 769 39.88 -21.87 17.80
N SER A 770 38.65 -22.20 18.20
CA SER A 770 38.20 -23.56 18.53
C SER A 770 37.37 -24.25 17.44
N LEU A 771 36.95 -23.53 16.37
CA LEU A 771 36.29 -24.12 15.19
C LEU A 771 37.27 -24.49 14.07
N SER A 772 38.58 -24.49 14.33
CA SER A 772 39.61 -25.06 13.43
C SER A 772 39.60 -26.60 13.40
N MET A 773 38.42 -27.20 13.28
CA MET A 773 38.22 -28.62 12.95
C MET A 773 37.58 -28.76 11.56
N VAL A 774 37.94 -27.88 10.62
CA VAL A 774 38.14 -28.36 9.24
C VAL A 774 39.35 -29.29 9.33
N LYS A 775 39.11 -30.61 9.40
CA LYS A 775 40.18 -31.60 9.27
C LYS A 775 41.02 -31.22 8.05
N PRO A 776 42.36 -31.12 8.15
CA PRO A 776 43.25 -30.79 7.03
C PRO A 776 43.37 -31.96 6.03
N GLY A 777 42.24 -32.33 5.44
CA GLY A 777 42.06 -33.48 4.55
C GLY A 777 40.61 -33.73 4.13
N ALA A 778 39.64 -32.88 4.52
CA ALA A 778 38.26 -32.92 4.04
C ALA A 778 37.90 -31.77 3.08
N MET A 779 38.81 -30.81 2.84
CA MET A 779 38.78 -30.06 1.59
C MET A 779 39.43 -30.94 0.53
N GLY A 780 38.60 -31.50 -0.36
CA GLY A 780 39.07 -31.78 -1.70
C GLY A 780 39.72 -30.50 -2.25
N ALA A 781 40.85 -30.68 -2.95
CA ALA A 781 41.68 -29.62 -3.52
C ALA A 781 40.99 -28.26 -3.78
N ASN A 782 41.53 -27.19 -3.18
CA ASN A 782 41.43 -25.80 -3.64
C ASN A 782 40.06 -25.34 -4.19
N THR A 783 39.14 -24.92 -3.33
CA THR A 783 38.26 -23.80 -3.68
C THR A 783 38.93 -22.53 -3.17
N ALA A 784 39.87 -21.99 -3.96
CA ALA A 784 40.27 -20.61 -3.80
C ALA A 784 38.99 -19.77 -3.92
N ALA A 785 38.72 -18.85 -2.97
CA ALA A 785 37.59 -17.94 -3.07
C ALA A 785 37.62 -17.30 -4.46
N GLU A 786 36.58 -17.55 -5.27
CA GLU A 786 36.57 -17.09 -6.65
C GLU A 786 36.48 -15.57 -6.66
N PHE A 787 37.40 -14.92 -7.38
CA PHE A 787 37.39 -13.46 -7.52
C PHE A 787 36.07 -13.03 -8.18
N GLY A 788 35.36 -12.11 -7.54
CA GLY A 788 34.06 -11.62 -8.00
C GLY A 788 32.86 -12.38 -7.43
N GLN A 789 33.05 -13.35 -6.52
CA GLN A 789 31.94 -14.03 -5.87
C GLN A 789 31.21 -13.10 -4.88
N GLU A 790 29.88 -13.09 -4.94
CA GLU A 790 29.01 -12.42 -3.98
C GLU A 790 28.88 -13.24 -2.69
N VAL A 791 29.02 -12.57 -1.54
CA VAL A 791 28.92 -13.18 -0.21
C VAL A 791 27.97 -12.37 0.66
N GLU A 792 27.01 -13.06 1.26
CA GLU A 792 26.09 -12.45 2.23
C GLU A 792 26.77 -12.21 3.58
N VAL A 793 26.61 -11.00 4.11
CA VAL A 793 27.09 -10.61 5.44
C VAL A 793 25.93 -10.13 6.29
N HIS A 794 25.66 -10.87 7.37
CA HIS A 794 24.59 -10.56 8.31
C HIS A 794 25.06 -9.63 9.44
N ASN A 795 24.16 -8.77 9.90
CA ASN A 795 24.40 -7.85 11.01
C ASN A 795 23.19 -7.76 11.96
N LEU A 796 23.43 -7.40 13.22
CA LEU A 796 22.41 -6.92 14.15
C LEU A 796 22.57 -5.41 14.34
N LEU A 797 21.56 -4.66 13.91
CA LEU A 797 21.49 -3.21 14.07
C LEU A 797 20.67 -2.86 15.32
N VAL A 798 21.12 -1.84 16.06
CA VAL A 798 20.32 -1.16 17.09
C VAL A 798 19.93 0.19 16.55
N ILE A 799 18.63 0.43 16.46
CA ILE A 799 18.04 1.62 15.85
C ILE A 799 17.23 2.37 16.91
N ASP A 800 17.42 3.68 16.99
CA ASP A 800 16.67 4.56 17.89
C ASP A 800 15.18 4.63 17.51
N GLN A 801 14.26 4.60 18.46
CA GLN A 801 12.83 4.58 18.13
C GLN A 801 12.27 5.90 17.58
N HIS A 802 12.91 7.04 17.83
CA HIS A 802 12.39 8.36 17.49
C HIS A 802 13.00 8.85 16.18
N THR A 803 14.32 8.84 16.14
CA THR A 803 15.13 9.32 15.01
C THR A 803 15.24 8.27 13.91
N PHE A 804 15.17 6.98 14.28
CA PHE A 804 15.50 5.83 13.42
C PHE A 804 16.94 5.83 12.91
N GLU A 805 17.84 6.52 13.60
CA GLU A 805 19.28 6.44 13.35
C GLU A 805 19.86 5.11 13.84
N VAL A 806 20.86 4.61 13.12
CA VAL A 806 21.57 3.37 13.47
C VAL A 806 22.62 3.67 14.55
N LEU A 807 22.27 3.36 15.80
CA LEU A 807 23.10 3.62 16.97
C LEU A 807 24.31 2.66 17.06
N HIS A 808 24.12 1.40 16.69
CA HIS A 808 25.17 0.38 16.74
C HIS A 808 24.95 -0.70 15.68
N ALA A 809 26.04 -1.27 15.14
CA ALA A 809 25.98 -2.46 14.28
C ALA A 809 26.94 -3.54 14.77
N HIS A 810 26.43 -4.75 14.97
CA HIS A 810 27.23 -5.94 15.25
C HIS A 810 27.28 -6.86 14.03
N GLN A 811 28.47 -7.09 13.48
CA GLN A 811 28.68 -7.97 12.34
C GLN A 811 28.92 -9.42 12.79
N PHE A 812 28.19 -10.37 12.20
CA PHE A 812 28.36 -11.81 12.45
C PHE A 812 29.55 -12.41 11.70
N MET A 813 29.85 -13.70 11.93
CA MET A 813 30.96 -14.37 11.27
C MET A 813 30.70 -14.57 9.76
N GLN A 814 31.74 -14.81 8.98
CA GLN A 814 31.59 -15.19 7.56
C GLN A 814 30.79 -16.50 7.46
N CYS A 815 29.87 -16.57 6.49
CA CYS A 815 28.94 -17.68 6.31
C CYS A 815 27.97 -17.90 7.49
N GLU A 816 27.85 -16.94 8.42
CA GLU A 816 26.89 -17.01 9.52
C GLU A 816 25.65 -16.18 9.21
N TYR A 817 24.51 -16.86 9.08
CA TYR A 817 23.22 -16.28 8.76
C TYR A 817 22.44 -16.09 10.05
N ALA A 818 22.03 -14.85 10.33
CA ALA A 818 21.14 -14.55 11.45
C ALA A 818 19.68 -14.69 10.98
N LEU A 819 18.91 -15.55 11.67
CA LEU A 819 17.60 -16.04 11.19
C LEU A 819 16.44 -15.66 12.11
N SER A 820 16.70 -15.55 13.43
CA SER A 820 15.68 -15.26 14.44
C SER A 820 16.17 -14.23 15.45
N LEU A 821 15.24 -13.41 15.95
CA LEU A 821 15.51 -12.34 16.91
C LEU A 821 14.34 -12.24 17.90
N VAL A 822 14.65 -12.10 19.18
CA VAL A 822 13.67 -11.76 20.21
C VAL A 822 14.29 -10.76 21.20
N SER A 823 13.49 -9.85 21.72
CA SER A 823 13.85 -8.94 22.83
C SER A 823 13.07 -9.34 24.05
N THR A 824 13.73 -9.82 25.11
CA THR A 824 13.03 -10.28 26.31
C THR A 824 13.92 -10.33 27.56
N LYS A 825 13.29 -10.59 28.71
CA LYS A 825 13.92 -10.94 29.99
C LYS A 825 13.76 -12.44 30.23
N LEU A 826 14.75 -13.06 30.88
CA LEU A 826 14.74 -14.49 31.18
C LEU A 826 15.02 -14.76 32.66
N GLY A 827 14.38 -15.78 33.20
CA GLY A 827 14.47 -16.18 34.60
C GLY A 827 14.12 -15.02 35.55
N ASP A 828 14.90 -14.93 36.62
CA ASP A 828 14.81 -13.83 37.60
C ASP A 828 15.73 -12.64 37.25
N ASP A 829 16.37 -12.65 36.06
CA ASP A 829 17.27 -11.57 35.65
C ASP A 829 16.46 -10.33 35.25
N THR A 830 16.77 -9.20 35.88
CA THR A 830 16.09 -7.92 35.59
C THR A 830 16.48 -7.31 34.25
N ASN A 831 17.61 -7.75 33.70
CA ASN A 831 18.15 -7.26 32.42
C ASN A 831 17.30 -7.74 31.24
N THR A 832 17.08 -6.85 30.28
CA THR A 832 16.49 -7.18 28.98
C THR A 832 17.61 -7.45 27.98
N TYR A 833 17.45 -8.49 27.15
CA TYR A 833 18.44 -8.93 26.18
C TYR A 833 17.85 -8.96 24.77
N TYR A 834 18.69 -8.66 23.78
CA TYR A 834 18.46 -9.07 22.39
C TYR A 834 19.07 -10.45 22.19
N ILE A 835 18.27 -11.42 21.80
CA ILE A 835 18.69 -12.81 21.61
C ILE A 835 18.58 -13.15 20.13
N VAL A 836 19.69 -13.59 19.53
CA VAL A 836 19.80 -13.89 18.09
C VAL A 836 20.09 -15.36 17.89
N GLY A 837 19.31 -16.01 17.02
CA GLY A 837 19.57 -17.35 16.53
C GLY A 837 20.22 -17.32 15.16
N THR A 838 21.33 -18.04 15.00
CA THR A 838 22.14 -18.09 13.77
C THR A 838 22.28 -19.50 13.20
N ALA A 839 22.76 -19.58 11.96
CA ALA A 839 23.14 -20.80 11.27
C ALA A 839 24.45 -20.59 10.50
N LEU A 840 25.33 -21.58 10.48
CA LEU A 840 26.52 -21.59 9.61
C LEU A 840 26.16 -22.27 8.29
N VAL A 841 26.11 -21.49 7.21
CA VAL A 841 25.63 -21.90 5.90
C VAL A 841 26.82 -22.18 4.98
N ASN A 842 26.97 -23.45 4.59
CA ASN A 842 27.98 -23.87 3.62
C ASN A 842 27.28 -24.20 2.29
N PRO A 843 27.69 -23.63 1.14
CA PRO A 843 27.06 -23.92 -0.15
C PRO A 843 27.09 -25.41 -0.56
N GLU A 844 28.05 -26.18 -0.05
CA GLU A 844 28.15 -27.63 -0.30
C GLU A 844 27.18 -28.47 0.54
N GLU A 845 26.54 -27.88 1.56
CA GLU A 845 25.63 -28.57 2.45
C GLU A 845 24.16 -28.28 2.09
N SER A 846 23.34 -29.32 2.03
CA SER A 846 21.90 -29.18 1.78
C SER A 846 21.13 -28.55 2.95
N GLU A 847 21.66 -28.65 4.16
CA GLU A 847 21.08 -28.09 5.39
C GLU A 847 22.20 -27.70 6.36
N PRO A 848 22.09 -26.55 7.07
CA PRO A 848 23.04 -26.17 8.11
C PRO A 848 23.09 -27.20 9.24
N LYS A 849 24.30 -27.66 9.57
CA LYS A 849 24.54 -28.61 10.68
C LYS A 849 25.02 -27.94 11.97
N GLN A 850 25.36 -26.66 11.90
CA GLN A 850 25.91 -25.86 12.99
C GLN A 850 25.23 -24.49 13.02
N GLY A 851 25.14 -23.91 14.21
CA GLY A 851 24.58 -22.58 14.45
C GLY A 851 24.79 -22.17 15.90
N ARG A 852 24.33 -20.97 16.27
CA ARG A 852 24.51 -20.43 17.63
C ARG A 852 23.28 -19.67 18.10
N ILE A 853 23.13 -19.56 19.42
CA ILE A 853 22.23 -18.62 20.06
C ILE A 853 23.09 -17.62 20.83
N LEU A 854 23.02 -16.34 20.45
CA LEU A 854 23.82 -15.25 20.97
C LEU A 854 22.93 -14.32 21.79
N MET A 855 23.37 -13.95 23.00
CA MET A 855 22.65 -13.03 23.87
C MET A 855 23.42 -11.72 23.99
N PHE A 856 22.79 -10.64 23.57
CA PHE A 856 23.35 -9.29 23.62
C PHE A 856 22.59 -8.42 24.62
N GLN A 857 23.33 -7.58 25.32
CA GLN A 857 22.79 -6.52 26.14
C GLN A 857 23.19 -5.17 25.55
N TYR A 858 22.23 -4.29 25.34
CA TYR A 858 22.49 -2.93 24.88
C TYR A 858 22.65 -2.00 26.09
N GLN A 859 23.86 -1.50 26.30
CA GLN A 859 24.22 -0.57 27.38
C GLN A 859 25.22 0.46 26.87
N ASP A 860 25.14 1.69 27.37
CA ASP A 860 26.08 2.78 27.07
C ASP A 860 26.33 3.00 25.55
N GLY A 861 25.29 2.82 24.73
CA GLY A 861 25.36 2.99 23.28
C GLY A 861 26.07 1.86 22.52
N LYS A 862 26.28 0.69 23.14
CA LYS A 862 26.97 -0.46 22.53
C LYS A 862 26.29 -1.78 22.85
N LEU A 863 26.44 -2.75 21.94
CA LEU A 863 26.06 -4.14 22.20
C LEU A 863 27.20 -4.88 22.89
N HIS A 864 26.88 -5.50 24.02
CA HIS A 864 27.77 -6.40 24.75
C HIS A 864 27.24 -7.82 24.63
N GLN A 865 28.04 -8.75 24.10
CA GLN A 865 27.70 -10.17 24.10
C GLN A 865 27.84 -10.72 25.52
N VAL A 866 26.74 -11.17 26.10
CA VAL A 866 26.65 -11.68 27.48
C VAL A 866 26.82 -13.19 27.53
N ALA A 867 26.18 -13.91 26.60
CA ALA A 867 26.22 -15.37 26.55
C ALA A 867 26.17 -15.87 25.10
N GLU A 868 26.65 -17.10 24.92
CA GLU A 868 26.65 -17.81 23.64
C GLU A 868 26.36 -19.30 23.89
N LYS A 869 25.52 -19.89 23.04
CA LYS A 869 25.20 -21.30 23.06
C LYS A 869 25.34 -21.91 21.67
N GLU A 870 26.26 -22.84 21.51
CA GLU A 870 26.40 -23.62 20.27
C GLU A 870 25.23 -24.61 20.12
N ILE A 871 24.72 -24.70 18.90
CA ILE A 871 23.62 -25.60 18.52
C ILE A 871 23.96 -26.37 17.24
N LYS A 872 23.34 -27.54 17.08
CA LYS A 872 23.57 -28.44 15.94
C LYS A 872 22.49 -28.27 14.88
N GLY A 873 22.51 -27.13 14.20
CA GLY A 873 21.54 -26.79 13.15
C GLY A 873 21.28 -25.29 13.09
N ALA A 874 20.37 -24.89 12.21
CA ALA A 874 19.89 -23.53 12.07
C ALA A 874 18.80 -23.21 13.11
N CYS A 875 18.92 -22.06 13.79
CA CYS A 875 17.88 -21.57 14.70
C CYS A 875 16.82 -20.74 13.95
N TYR A 876 15.75 -21.39 13.48
CA TYR A 876 14.74 -20.75 12.64
C TYR A 876 13.83 -19.77 13.39
N SER A 877 13.45 -20.08 14.63
CA SER A 877 12.58 -19.24 15.45
C SER A 877 12.99 -19.24 16.93
N LEU A 878 12.79 -18.10 17.58
CA LEU A 878 13.00 -17.87 19.01
C LEU A 878 11.78 -17.18 19.60
N VAL A 879 11.30 -17.67 20.74
CA VAL A 879 10.14 -17.10 21.43
C VAL A 879 10.38 -17.17 22.95
N GLU A 880 9.94 -16.13 23.67
CA GLU A 880 9.90 -16.16 25.12
C GLU A 880 8.78 -17.08 25.61
N PHE A 881 9.09 -17.90 26.61
CA PHE A 881 8.14 -18.86 27.15
C PHE A 881 8.28 -18.94 28.67
N ASN A 882 7.42 -18.21 29.40
CA ASN A 882 7.32 -18.25 30.86
C ASN A 882 8.68 -18.04 31.58
N GLY A 883 9.43 -17.03 31.16
CA GLY A 883 10.77 -16.71 31.66
C GLY A 883 11.88 -17.60 31.10
N ARG A 884 11.58 -18.47 30.13
CA ARG A 884 12.54 -19.36 29.46
C ARG A 884 12.61 -19.04 27.98
N LEU A 885 13.61 -19.60 27.31
CA LEU A 885 13.82 -19.39 25.88
C LEU A 885 13.42 -20.65 25.11
N LEU A 886 12.38 -20.55 24.29
CA LEU A 886 11.98 -21.59 23.37
C LEU A 886 12.64 -21.35 22.00
N ALA A 887 13.28 -22.38 21.44
CA ALA A 887 13.98 -22.28 20.16
C ALA A 887 13.64 -23.46 19.25
N SER A 888 13.44 -23.20 17.96
CA SER A 888 13.38 -24.23 16.93
C SER A 888 14.73 -24.35 16.21
N ILE A 889 15.26 -25.58 16.15
CA ILE A 889 16.57 -25.92 15.60
C ILE A 889 16.41 -27.12 14.67
N ASN A 890 16.42 -26.90 13.36
CA ASN A 890 16.08 -27.90 12.33
C ASN A 890 14.78 -28.65 12.67
N SER A 891 14.84 -29.97 12.83
CA SER A 891 13.71 -30.84 13.19
C SER A 891 13.31 -30.77 14.68
N THR A 892 14.04 -30.01 15.51
CA THR A 892 13.89 -30.05 16.97
C THR A 892 13.33 -28.77 17.56
N VAL A 893 12.42 -28.88 18.53
CA VAL A 893 11.96 -27.76 19.36
C VAL A 893 12.55 -27.95 20.75
N ARG A 894 13.26 -26.94 21.27
CA ARG A 894 14.03 -27.04 22.51
C ARG A 894 13.70 -25.91 23.46
N LEU A 895 13.55 -26.25 24.74
CA LEU A 895 13.39 -25.27 25.82
C LEU A 895 14.71 -25.07 26.54
N PHE A 896 15.13 -23.83 26.68
CA PHE A 896 16.32 -23.44 27.42
C PHE A 896 15.96 -22.62 28.64
N GLU A 897 16.52 -23.02 29.78
CA GLU A 897 16.46 -22.30 31.04
C GLU A 897 17.63 -21.32 31.13
N TRP A 898 17.35 -20.12 31.63
CA TRP A 898 18.37 -19.11 31.94
C TRP A 898 18.86 -19.29 33.37
N THR A 899 20.16 -19.54 33.52
CA THR A 899 20.79 -19.85 34.81
C THR A 899 21.34 -18.61 35.52
N ALA A 900 21.58 -18.71 36.82
CA ALA A 900 22.18 -17.62 37.61
C ALA A 900 23.61 -17.28 37.15
N GLU A 901 24.31 -18.24 36.56
CA GLU A 901 25.62 -18.07 35.93
C GLU A 901 25.56 -17.35 34.56
N LYS A 902 24.37 -16.94 34.11
CA LYS A 902 24.11 -16.31 32.80
C LYS A 902 24.45 -17.22 31.63
N GLU A 903 24.04 -18.48 31.71
CA GLU A 903 24.15 -19.47 30.63
C GLU A 903 22.80 -20.10 30.28
N LEU A 904 22.63 -20.48 29.00
CA LEU A 904 21.48 -21.25 28.51
C LEU A 904 21.68 -22.75 28.73
N ARG A 905 20.87 -23.32 29.62
CA ARG A 905 20.83 -24.76 29.91
C ARG A 905 19.64 -25.41 29.21
N LEU A 906 19.89 -26.49 28.47
CA LEU A 906 18.81 -27.25 27.84
C LEU A 906 17.98 -27.97 28.92
N GLU A 907 16.66 -27.76 28.89
CA GLU A 907 15.73 -28.39 29.82
C GLU A 907 15.02 -29.57 29.17
N CYS A 908 14.36 -29.37 28.03
CA CYS A 908 13.64 -30.42 27.32
C CYS A 908 13.67 -30.23 25.79
N SER A 909 13.25 -31.26 25.06
CA SER A 909 13.27 -31.27 23.59
C SER A 909 12.15 -32.12 23.00
N HIS A 910 11.63 -31.69 21.86
CA HIS A 910 10.67 -32.40 21.02
C HIS A 910 11.26 -32.59 19.62
N PHE A 911 11.03 -33.76 19.00
CA PHE A 911 11.73 -34.20 17.78
C PHE A 911 10.78 -34.59 16.63
N ASN A 912 9.45 -34.55 16.81
CA ASN A 912 8.50 -35.08 15.84
C ASN A 912 8.11 -34.05 14.73
N ASN A 913 9.11 -33.38 14.16
CA ASN A 913 9.00 -32.41 13.07
C ASN A 913 9.98 -32.77 11.96
N ILE A 914 9.72 -32.36 10.73
CA ILE A 914 10.71 -32.42 9.65
C ILE A 914 11.62 -31.20 9.78
N ILE A 915 11.05 -29.99 9.72
CA ILE A 915 11.76 -28.74 10.00
C ILE A 915 10.78 -27.79 10.69
N ALA A 916 11.05 -27.46 11.95
CA ALA A 916 10.23 -26.54 12.74
C ALA A 916 10.62 -25.09 12.43
N LEU A 917 9.89 -24.44 11.52
CA LEU A 917 10.19 -23.09 11.06
C LEU A 917 9.56 -22.01 11.94
N TYR A 918 8.35 -22.25 12.45
CA TYR A 918 7.57 -21.24 13.17
C TYR A 918 7.19 -21.70 14.56
N LEU A 919 7.22 -20.77 15.52
CA LEU A 919 6.84 -21.01 16.90
C LEU A 919 5.95 -19.87 17.40
N LYS A 920 4.90 -20.21 18.13
CA LYS A 920 4.04 -19.29 18.86
C LYS A 920 3.68 -19.85 20.22
N THR A 921 3.46 -18.99 21.19
CA THR A 921 3.24 -19.38 22.58
C THR A 921 2.00 -18.69 23.14
N LYS A 922 1.25 -19.39 23.98
CA LYS A 922 0.14 -18.84 24.76
C LYS A 922 -0.02 -19.63 26.06
N GLY A 923 0.30 -19.01 27.19
CA GLY A 923 0.36 -19.70 28.47
C GLY A 923 1.35 -20.88 28.40
N ASP A 924 0.86 -22.10 28.64
CA ASP A 924 1.66 -23.32 28.56
C ASP A 924 1.62 -24.02 27.19
N PHE A 925 0.86 -23.48 26.23
CA PHE A 925 0.74 -24.02 24.88
C PHE A 925 1.79 -23.44 23.95
N ILE A 926 2.27 -24.31 23.06
CA ILE A 926 3.26 -24.02 22.02
C ILE A 926 2.71 -24.52 20.70
N LEU A 927 2.49 -23.62 19.75
CA LEU A 927 2.12 -23.97 18.39
C LEU A 927 3.39 -24.01 17.53
N VAL A 928 3.61 -25.14 16.86
CA VAL A 928 4.74 -25.38 15.97
C VAL A 928 4.25 -25.46 14.54
N GLY A 929 4.79 -24.60 13.66
CA GLY A 929 4.58 -24.70 12.22
C GLY A 929 5.77 -25.39 11.55
N ASP A 930 5.51 -26.51 10.89
CA ASP A 930 6.51 -27.30 10.17
C ASP A 930 6.61 -26.90 8.69
N LEU A 931 7.75 -27.14 8.04
CA LEU A 931 7.94 -26.88 6.61
C LEU A 931 6.88 -27.57 5.72
N MET A 932 6.48 -28.80 6.01
CA MET A 932 5.52 -29.56 5.18
C MET A 932 4.49 -30.39 5.96
N ARG A 933 4.60 -30.47 7.30
CA ARG A 933 3.68 -31.21 8.18
C ARG A 933 2.70 -30.31 8.93
N SER A 934 2.27 -29.21 8.32
CA SER A 934 1.29 -28.29 8.90
C SER A 934 1.62 -27.86 10.34
N MET A 935 0.64 -27.89 11.24
CA MET A 935 0.73 -27.42 12.62
C MET A 935 0.72 -28.56 13.65
N THR A 936 1.51 -28.42 14.71
CA THR A 936 1.51 -29.30 15.88
C THR A 936 1.35 -28.46 17.15
N LEU A 937 0.44 -28.85 18.03
CA LEU A 937 0.21 -28.21 19.33
C LEU A 937 0.91 -29.02 20.42
N LEU A 938 1.88 -28.39 21.10
CA LEU A 938 2.55 -28.93 22.27
C LEU A 938 2.05 -28.22 23.53
N GLN A 939 2.05 -28.93 24.65
CA GLN A 939 1.87 -28.36 25.98
C GLN A 939 3.11 -28.65 26.83
N TYR A 940 3.60 -27.63 27.53
CA TYR A 940 4.67 -27.81 28.50
C TYR A 940 4.11 -28.27 29.84
N LYS A 941 4.56 -29.41 30.34
CA LYS A 941 4.19 -29.91 31.67
C LYS A 941 5.24 -29.51 32.70
N THR A 942 4.98 -28.41 33.40
CA THR A 942 5.91 -27.86 34.41
C THR A 942 6.30 -28.86 35.49
N MET A 943 5.39 -29.76 35.89
CA MET A 943 5.69 -30.80 36.90
C MET A 943 6.62 -31.91 36.39
N GLU A 944 6.56 -32.21 35.10
CA GLU A 944 7.34 -33.30 34.47
C GLU A 944 8.64 -32.79 33.84
N GLY A 945 8.72 -31.49 33.52
CA GLY A 945 9.86 -30.91 32.82
C GLY A 945 9.93 -31.33 31.35
N SER A 946 8.80 -31.64 30.72
CA SER A 946 8.75 -32.19 29.35
C SER A 946 7.61 -31.60 28.51
N PHE A 947 7.74 -31.76 27.19
CA PHE A 947 6.67 -31.45 26.24
C PHE A 947 5.76 -32.65 26.05
N GLU A 948 4.45 -32.40 26.06
CA GLU A 948 3.42 -33.35 25.62
C GLU A 948 2.85 -32.86 24.28
N GLU A 949 2.76 -33.73 23.28
CA GLU A 949 2.06 -33.44 22.02
C GLU A 949 0.56 -33.60 22.26
N MET A 950 -0.18 -32.50 22.20
CA MET A 950 -1.61 -32.48 22.50
C MET A 950 -2.45 -32.85 21.28
N ALA A 951 -2.16 -32.21 20.16
CA ALA A 951 -2.87 -32.41 18.91
C ALA A 951 -2.02 -32.02 17.71
N ARG A 952 -2.35 -32.57 16.54
CA ARG A 952 -1.66 -32.34 15.28
C ARG A 952 -2.64 -32.26 14.11
N ASP A 953 -2.35 -31.39 13.15
CA ASP A 953 -2.97 -31.44 11.84
C ASP A 953 -2.15 -32.39 10.94
N TYR A 954 -2.81 -33.41 10.38
CA TYR A 954 -2.19 -34.43 9.55
C TYR A 954 -2.18 -34.09 8.05
N ASN A 955 -2.79 -32.96 7.66
CA ASN A 955 -2.74 -32.49 6.28
C ASN A 955 -1.31 -32.01 5.93
N PRO A 956 -0.82 -32.31 4.71
CA PRO A 956 0.51 -31.87 4.27
C PRO A 956 0.47 -30.41 3.77
N ASN A 957 0.40 -29.46 4.70
CA ASN A 957 0.44 -28.02 4.39
C ASN A 957 1.88 -27.48 4.53
N TRP A 958 2.32 -26.70 3.54
CA TRP A 958 3.65 -26.09 3.51
C TRP A 958 3.62 -24.71 4.15
N MET A 959 3.96 -24.63 5.43
CA MET A 959 3.67 -23.45 6.25
C MET A 959 4.52 -22.24 5.87
N THR A 960 3.89 -21.07 5.88
CA THR A 960 4.51 -19.76 5.64
C THR A 960 4.43 -18.86 6.88
N ALA A 961 3.36 -18.99 7.66
CA ALA A 961 3.20 -18.37 8.98
C ALA A 961 2.15 -19.12 9.81
N VAL A 962 2.24 -18.99 11.15
CA VAL A 962 1.24 -19.54 12.10
C VAL A 962 0.95 -18.53 13.20
N GLU A 963 -0.26 -18.58 13.76
CA GLU A 963 -0.67 -17.77 14.91
C GLU A 963 -1.68 -18.49 15.80
N ILE A 964 -1.63 -18.22 17.11
CA ILE A 964 -2.63 -18.69 18.06
C ILE A 964 -3.73 -17.62 18.17
N LEU A 965 -4.97 -17.96 17.83
CA LEU A 965 -6.10 -17.01 17.92
C LEU A 965 -6.69 -17.02 19.34
N ASP A 966 -7.07 -18.21 19.81
CA ASP A 966 -7.53 -18.44 21.18
C ASP A 966 -6.92 -19.74 21.75
N ASP A 967 -7.49 -20.32 22.81
CA ASP A 967 -6.93 -21.52 23.44
C ASP A 967 -7.19 -22.81 22.66
N ASP A 968 -8.18 -22.81 21.75
CA ASP A 968 -8.63 -23.98 21.01
C ASP A 968 -8.50 -23.82 19.49
N THR A 969 -8.23 -22.61 18.97
CA THR A 969 -8.16 -22.30 17.54
C THR A 969 -6.83 -21.67 17.11
N PHE A 970 -6.32 -22.17 15.98
CA PHE A 970 -4.98 -21.88 15.48
C PHE A 970 -5.05 -21.51 14.00
N LEU A 971 -4.48 -20.37 13.64
CA LEU A 971 -4.45 -19.85 12.27
C LEU A 971 -3.15 -20.28 11.59
N GLY A 972 -3.27 -20.82 10.38
CA GLY A 972 -2.16 -21.17 9.50
C GLY A 972 -2.26 -20.46 8.15
N ALA A 973 -1.10 -20.13 7.58
CA ALA A 973 -0.94 -19.74 6.19
C ALA A 973 0.03 -20.71 5.50
N GLU A 974 -0.20 -21.00 4.22
CA GLU A 974 0.62 -21.94 3.44
C GLU A 974 1.06 -21.37 2.07
N ASN A 975 1.92 -22.11 1.36
CA ASN A 975 2.62 -21.64 0.16
C ASN A 975 1.75 -21.51 -1.10
N SER A 976 0.58 -22.14 -1.14
CA SER A 976 -0.43 -22.04 -2.20
C SER A 976 -1.38 -20.84 -2.00
N PHE A 977 -0.98 -19.89 -1.14
CA PHE A 977 -1.67 -18.63 -0.86
C PHE A 977 -3.01 -18.77 -0.12
N ASN A 978 -3.19 -19.86 0.65
CA ASN A 978 -4.36 -20.08 1.47
C ASN A 978 -4.13 -19.73 2.95
N LEU A 979 -5.23 -19.38 3.63
CA LEU A 979 -5.40 -19.36 5.07
C LEU A 979 -6.28 -20.53 5.49
N PHE A 980 -5.99 -21.09 6.66
CA PHE A 980 -6.84 -22.11 7.27
C PHE A 980 -6.80 -22.01 8.79
N VAL A 981 -7.85 -22.49 9.45
CA VAL A 981 -7.96 -22.52 10.90
C VAL A 981 -8.16 -23.94 11.36
N CYS A 982 -7.29 -24.37 12.26
CA CYS A 982 -7.42 -25.64 12.96
C CYS A 982 -8.08 -25.44 14.32
N GLN A 983 -8.99 -26.32 14.69
CA GLN A 983 -9.59 -26.36 16.02
C GLN A 983 -9.24 -27.67 16.73
N LYS A 984 -8.88 -27.57 18.02
CA LYS A 984 -8.71 -28.72 18.91
C LYS A 984 -10.07 -29.17 19.45
N ASP A 985 -10.40 -30.43 19.26
CA ASP A 985 -11.61 -31.03 19.86
C ASP A 985 -11.33 -31.59 21.26
N SER A 986 -11.41 -30.72 22.26
CA SER A 986 -11.27 -31.13 23.67
C SER A 986 -12.45 -31.98 24.17
N ALA A 987 -13.60 -31.95 23.47
CA ALA A 987 -14.83 -32.64 23.86
C ALA A 987 -14.95 -34.04 23.26
N ALA A 988 -14.05 -34.40 22.33
CA ALA A 988 -14.00 -35.72 21.73
C ALA A 988 -13.94 -36.85 22.77
N THR A 989 -14.59 -37.96 22.42
CA THR A 989 -14.77 -39.09 23.34
C THR A 989 -13.59 -40.06 23.35
N THR A 990 -12.80 -40.07 22.27
CA THR A 990 -11.62 -40.92 22.13
C THR A 990 -10.34 -40.10 22.16
N ASP A 991 -9.24 -40.68 22.64
CA ASP A 991 -7.95 -39.99 22.68
C ASP A 991 -7.36 -39.77 21.28
N GLU A 992 -7.66 -40.65 20.31
CA GLU A 992 -7.25 -40.46 18.91
C GLU A 992 -7.90 -39.22 18.28
N GLU A 993 -9.20 -39.01 18.49
CA GLU A 993 -9.90 -37.83 18.00
C GLU A 993 -9.39 -36.54 18.67
N ARG A 994 -9.03 -36.58 19.97
CA ARG A 994 -8.44 -35.44 20.67
C ARG A 994 -7.06 -35.05 20.14
N GLN A 995 -6.29 -36.03 19.65
CA GLN A 995 -4.97 -35.82 19.07
C GLN A 995 -5.04 -35.26 17.63
N GLN A 996 -6.21 -35.25 17.00
CA GLN A 996 -6.39 -34.70 15.67
C GLN A 996 -6.94 -33.27 15.74
N MET A 997 -6.23 -32.33 15.12
CA MET A 997 -6.77 -31.01 14.84
C MET A 997 -7.62 -31.06 13.57
N GLN A 998 -8.83 -30.52 13.62
CA GLN A 998 -9.72 -30.43 12.47
C GLN A 998 -9.57 -29.06 11.80
N GLU A 999 -9.44 -29.03 10.47
CA GLU A 999 -9.55 -27.79 9.70
C GLU A 999 -11.02 -27.35 9.69
N VAL A 1000 -11.34 -26.28 10.42
CA VAL A 1000 -12.71 -25.72 10.54
C VAL A 1000 -12.91 -24.44 9.74
N GLY A 1001 -11.81 -23.86 9.23
CA GLY A 1001 -11.84 -22.69 8.37
C GLY A 1001 -10.85 -22.84 7.24
N GLN A 1002 -11.25 -22.44 6.03
CA GLN A 1002 -10.46 -22.55 4.80
C GLN A 1002 -10.77 -21.37 3.89
N PHE A 1003 -9.73 -20.66 3.42
CA PHE A 1003 -9.88 -19.45 2.63
C PHE A 1003 -8.69 -19.20 1.70
N HIS A 1004 -8.93 -18.98 0.41
CA HIS A 1004 -7.86 -18.55 -0.50
C HIS A 1004 -7.66 -17.04 -0.45
N LEU A 1005 -6.53 -16.61 0.14
CA LEU A 1005 -6.18 -15.20 0.28
C LEU A 1005 -5.70 -14.61 -1.05
N GLY A 1006 -4.90 -15.37 -1.81
CA GLY A 1006 -4.30 -14.93 -3.07
C GLY A 1006 -3.00 -14.14 -2.93
N ASP A 1007 -2.39 -14.16 -1.75
CA ASP A 1007 -1.07 -13.60 -1.47
C ASP A 1007 -0.33 -14.47 -0.44
N MET A 1008 1.00 -14.34 -0.38
CA MET A 1008 1.84 -15.13 0.52
C MET A 1008 2.09 -14.36 1.82
N VAL A 1009 1.62 -14.91 2.95
CA VAL A 1009 1.81 -14.31 4.28
C VAL A 1009 3.17 -14.70 4.85
N ASN A 1010 3.97 -13.71 5.26
CA ASN A 1010 5.27 -13.96 5.91
C ASN A 1010 5.21 -13.88 7.44
N VAL A 1011 4.28 -13.08 7.99
CA VAL A 1011 4.26 -12.78 9.43
C VAL A 1011 2.85 -12.51 9.92
N PHE A 1012 2.53 -13.10 11.08
CA PHE A 1012 1.36 -12.77 11.91
C PHE A 1012 1.80 -12.08 13.21
N ARG A 1013 1.05 -11.05 13.61
CA ARG A 1013 1.20 -10.35 14.90
C ARG A 1013 -0.16 -9.98 15.47
N HIS A 1014 -0.33 -10.21 16.77
CA HIS A 1014 -1.45 -9.65 17.53
C HIS A 1014 -1.30 -8.13 17.64
N GLY A 1015 -2.42 -7.42 17.53
CA GLY A 1015 -2.48 -5.96 17.64
C GLY A 1015 -3.43 -5.34 16.62
N SER A 1016 -3.74 -4.05 16.80
CA SER A 1016 -4.57 -3.27 15.88
C SER A 1016 -3.91 -1.91 15.60
N LEU A 1017 -4.14 -1.38 14.41
CA LEU A 1017 -3.75 -0.01 14.01
C LEU A 1017 -4.76 1.05 14.48
N VAL A 1018 -5.95 0.61 14.93
CA VAL A 1018 -7.03 1.48 15.38
C VAL A 1018 -6.96 1.66 16.89
N MET A 1019 -7.30 2.87 17.34
CA MET A 1019 -7.41 3.19 18.76
C MET A 1019 -8.51 2.36 19.41
N GLN A 1020 -8.16 1.49 20.36
CA GLN A 1020 -9.12 0.65 21.06
C GLN A 1020 -9.79 1.43 22.20
N HIS A 1021 -10.92 2.08 21.92
CA HIS A 1021 -11.80 2.59 22.99
C HIS A 1021 -12.64 1.45 23.56
N VAL A 1022 -12.19 0.90 24.69
CA VAL A 1022 -12.92 -0.14 25.44
C VAL A 1022 -14.30 0.40 25.84
N GLY A 1023 -15.36 -0.02 25.14
CA GLY A 1023 -16.75 0.31 25.46
C GLY A 1023 -17.60 0.91 24.33
N GLU A 1024 -17.02 1.27 23.18
CA GLU A 1024 -17.74 1.92 22.07
C GLU A 1024 -18.03 1.04 20.84
N SER A 1025 -17.53 -0.20 20.78
CA SER A 1025 -17.75 -1.08 19.62
C SER A 1025 -19.16 -1.67 19.62
N SER A 1026 -20.01 -1.24 18.68
CA SER A 1026 -21.31 -1.85 18.35
C SER A 1026 -21.16 -3.23 17.70
N THR A 1027 -20.03 -3.52 17.05
CA THR A 1027 -19.76 -4.77 16.34
C THR A 1027 -19.12 -5.83 17.26
N PRO A 1028 -19.61 -7.09 17.23
CA PRO A 1028 -19.15 -8.14 18.13
C PRO A 1028 -17.92 -8.86 17.57
N THR A 1029 -16.81 -8.17 17.33
CA THR A 1029 -15.54 -8.79 16.90
C THR A 1029 -14.65 -9.12 18.11
N GLN A 1030 -13.98 -10.28 18.11
CA GLN A 1030 -13.07 -10.70 19.17
C GLN A 1030 -11.68 -11.02 18.63
N GLY A 1031 -10.65 -10.52 19.32
CA GLY A 1031 -9.26 -10.67 18.90
C GLY A 1031 -8.91 -9.84 17.66
N CYS A 1032 -7.61 -9.65 17.42
CA CYS A 1032 -7.14 -8.91 16.27
C CYS A 1032 -5.72 -9.36 15.92
N VAL A 1033 -5.60 -10.01 14.76
CA VAL A 1033 -4.31 -10.48 14.22
C VAL A 1033 -4.06 -9.76 12.89
N LEU A 1034 -2.98 -8.99 12.84
CA LEU A 1034 -2.47 -8.40 11.62
C LEU A 1034 -1.53 -9.38 10.92
N PHE A 1035 -1.52 -9.32 9.58
CA PHE A 1035 -0.58 -10.06 8.76
C PHE A 1035 0.05 -9.21 7.67
N GLY A 1036 1.33 -9.48 7.38
CA GLY A 1036 2.09 -8.84 6.31
C GLY A 1036 2.43 -9.84 5.19
N THR A 1037 2.32 -9.40 3.94
CA THR A 1037 2.49 -10.27 2.76
C THR A 1037 3.72 -9.93 1.92
N VAL A 1038 4.07 -10.86 1.02
CA VAL A 1038 5.12 -10.68 0.01
C VAL A 1038 4.79 -9.56 -0.99
N SER A 1039 3.52 -9.31 -1.29
CA SER A 1039 3.12 -8.21 -2.19
C SER A 1039 3.00 -6.85 -1.48
N GLY A 1040 3.37 -6.78 -0.20
CA GLY A 1040 3.31 -5.55 0.61
C GLY A 1040 1.91 -5.19 1.08
N ALA A 1041 0.97 -6.15 1.06
CA ALA A 1041 -0.35 -5.96 1.65
C ALA A 1041 -0.29 -6.19 3.16
N ILE A 1042 -1.12 -5.44 3.89
CA ILE A 1042 -1.38 -5.66 5.31
C ILE A 1042 -2.85 -6.06 5.43
N GLY A 1043 -3.13 -7.18 6.07
CA GLY A 1043 -4.49 -7.61 6.34
C GLY A 1043 -4.72 -7.89 7.81
N LEU A 1044 -5.99 -8.12 8.15
CA LEU A 1044 -6.48 -8.29 9.49
C LEU A 1044 -7.42 -9.50 9.54
N VAL A 1045 -7.24 -10.34 10.57
CA VAL A 1045 -8.13 -11.46 10.90
C VAL A 1045 -8.71 -11.22 12.28
N THR A 1046 -10.03 -11.32 12.39
CA THR A 1046 -10.76 -11.26 13.67
C THR A 1046 -11.76 -12.40 13.78
N GLN A 1047 -12.06 -12.84 15.00
CA GLN A 1047 -13.12 -13.81 15.26
C GLN A 1047 -14.48 -13.11 15.34
N ILE A 1048 -15.53 -13.79 14.88
CA ILE A 1048 -16.92 -13.31 14.92
C ILE A 1048 -17.87 -14.39 15.46
N PRO A 1049 -18.98 -14.01 16.14
CA PRO A 1049 -20.02 -14.93 16.59
C PRO A 1049 -20.73 -15.63 15.43
N ALA A 1050 -21.23 -16.84 15.68
CA ALA A 1050 -21.94 -17.66 14.67
C ALA A 1050 -23.16 -16.95 14.07
N ASP A 1051 -24.00 -16.31 14.89
CA ASP A 1051 -25.18 -15.59 14.39
C ASP A 1051 -24.81 -14.45 13.44
N PHE A 1052 -23.68 -13.78 13.70
CA PHE A 1052 -23.16 -12.70 12.87
C PHE A 1052 -22.49 -13.24 11.60
N TYR A 1053 -21.81 -14.38 11.69
CA TYR A 1053 -21.26 -15.10 10.55
C TYR A 1053 -22.34 -15.50 9.54
N ASP A 1054 -23.44 -16.11 10.00
CA ASP A 1054 -24.53 -16.52 9.11
C ASP A 1054 -25.20 -15.31 8.43
N PHE A 1055 -25.35 -14.20 9.16
CA PHE A 1055 -25.84 -12.94 8.59
C PHE A 1055 -24.90 -12.39 7.51
N LEU A 1056 -23.60 -12.30 7.80
CA LEU A 1056 -22.62 -11.80 6.84
C LEU A 1056 -22.47 -12.71 5.63
N ARG A 1057 -22.62 -14.03 5.80
CA ARG A 1057 -22.59 -14.98 4.70
C ARG A 1057 -23.79 -14.81 3.75
N GLU A 1058 -24.99 -14.58 4.28
CA GLU A 1058 -26.15 -14.24 3.43
C GLU A 1058 -25.94 -12.92 2.69
N LEU A 1059 -25.33 -11.93 3.34
CA LEU A 1059 -24.98 -10.65 2.71
C LEU A 1059 -23.95 -10.86 1.59
N GLU A 1060 -22.91 -11.66 1.83
CA GLU A 1060 -21.87 -12.00 0.86
C GLU A 1060 -22.47 -12.67 -0.38
N GLU A 1061 -23.33 -13.67 -0.20
CA GLU A 1061 -24.04 -14.34 -1.31
C GLU A 1061 -24.84 -13.34 -2.16
N LYS A 1062 -25.60 -12.43 -1.53
CA LYS A 1062 -26.36 -11.40 -2.26
C LYS A 1062 -25.45 -10.41 -3.00
N LEU A 1063 -24.33 -10.01 -2.38
CA LEU A 1063 -23.34 -9.13 -3.01
C LEU A 1063 -22.73 -9.77 -4.26
N THR A 1064 -22.41 -11.07 -4.24
CA THR A 1064 -21.86 -11.76 -5.41
C THR A 1064 -22.79 -11.77 -6.61
N HIS A 1065 -24.12 -11.75 -6.39
CA HIS A 1065 -25.11 -11.69 -7.47
C HIS A 1065 -25.25 -10.29 -8.07
N VAL A 1066 -25.11 -9.24 -7.26
CA VAL A 1066 -25.31 -7.84 -7.68
C VAL A 1066 -24.04 -7.22 -8.28
N ILE A 1067 -22.86 -7.62 -7.78
CA ILE A 1067 -21.57 -7.09 -8.22
C ILE A 1067 -21.13 -7.80 -9.50
N LYS A 1068 -20.88 -7.02 -10.56
CA LYS A 1068 -20.30 -7.55 -11.80
C LYS A 1068 -18.80 -7.74 -11.64
N SER A 1069 -18.37 -8.99 -11.58
CA SER A 1069 -16.95 -9.36 -11.55
C SER A 1069 -16.25 -9.04 -12.87
N VAL A 1070 -15.06 -8.43 -12.78
CA VAL A 1070 -14.19 -8.21 -13.93
C VAL A 1070 -13.54 -9.53 -14.34
N GLY A 1071 -13.64 -9.87 -15.62
CA GLY A 1071 -13.29 -11.20 -16.13
C GLY A 1071 -14.39 -12.25 -15.89
N LYS A 1072 -15.52 -11.87 -15.29
CA LYS A 1072 -16.64 -12.77 -14.92
C LYS A 1072 -16.18 -13.98 -14.10
N ILE A 1073 -15.17 -13.80 -13.26
CA ILE A 1073 -14.71 -14.85 -12.36
C ILE A 1073 -15.66 -14.94 -11.17
N GLU A 1074 -16.08 -16.14 -10.80
CA GLU A 1074 -16.90 -16.35 -9.61
C GLU A 1074 -16.09 -16.11 -8.33
N HIS A 1075 -16.65 -15.35 -7.39
CA HIS A 1075 -16.00 -15.07 -6.11
C HIS A 1075 -15.76 -16.36 -5.29
N SER A 1076 -16.75 -17.26 -5.26
CA SER A 1076 -16.64 -18.57 -4.60
C SER A 1076 -15.52 -19.43 -5.18
N PHE A 1077 -15.33 -19.40 -6.51
CA PHE A 1077 -14.19 -20.04 -7.15
C PHE A 1077 -12.87 -19.43 -6.68
N TRP A 1078 -12.76 -18.10 -6.67
CA TRP A 1078 -11.54 -17.41 -6.25
C TRP A 1078 -11.16 -17.71 -4.80
N ARG A 1079 -12.13 -17.64 -3.88
CA ARG A 1079 -11.92 -17.88 -2.44
C ARG A 1079 -11.86 -19.36 -2.05
N SER A 1080 -12.16 -20.28 -2.98
CA SER A 1080 -12.03 -21.73 -2.74
C SER A 1080 -10.58 -22.11 -2.39
N PHE A 1081 -10.41 -22.81 -1.28
CA PHE A 1081 -9.13 -23.33 -0.83
C PHE A 1081 -8.54 -24.24 -1.90
N ASN A 1082 -7.29 -24.00 -2.29
CA ASN A 1082 -6.71 -24.71 -3.42
C ASN A 1082 -5.23 -25.01 -3.21
N THR A 1083 -4.89 -26.28 -3.24
CA THR A 1083 -3.53 -26.82 -3.18
C THR A 1083 -3.32 -27.78 -4.35
N ASP A 1084 -2.11 -28.29 -4.54
CA ASP A 1084 -1.82 -29.33 -5.53
C ASP A 1084 -2.57 -30.65 -5.25
N ILE A 1085 -3.05 -30.86 -4.02
CA ILE A 1085 -3.66 -32.11 -3.57
C ILE A 1085 -5.18 -32.01 -3.54
N LYS A 1086 -5.72 -30.90 -3.05
CA LYS A 1086 -7.16 -30.71 -2.83
C LYS A 1086 -7.63 -29.31 -3.20
N THR A 1087 -8.88 -29.25 -3.65
CA THR A 1087 -9.65 -28.02 -3.85
C THR A 1087 -10.95 -28.15 -3.06
N GLU A 1088 -11.18 -27.26 -2.11
CA GLU A 1088 -12.33 -27.27 -1.20
C GLU A 1088 -13.00 -25.88 -1.17
N PRO A 1089 -14.33 -25.80 -0.95
CA PRO A 1089 -15.02 -24.52 -0.87
C PRO A 1089 -14.54 -23.68 0.33
N CYS A 1090 -14.73 -22.37 0.27
CA CYS A 1090 -14.47 -21.50 1.42
C CYS A 1090 -15.43 -21.82 2.56
N GLU A 1091 -14.90 -22.05 3.76
CA GLU A 1091 -15.67 -22.31 4.98
C GLU A 1091 -15.04 -21.59 6.18
N GLY A 1092 -15.85 -21.18 7.16
CA GLY A 1092 -15.36 -20.56 8.41
C GLY A 1092 -14.82 -19.13 8.28
N PHE A 1093 -14.72 -18.60 7.06
CA PHE A 1093 -14.25 -17.25 6.75
C PHE A 1093 -15.31 -16.41 6.02
N ILE A 1094 -15.29 -15.10 6.26
CA ILE A 1094 -16.02 -14.07 5.50
C ILE A 1094 -14.99 -13.14 4.85
N ASP A 1095 -15.19 -12.84 3.57
CA ASP A 1095 -14.37 -11.88 2.82
C ASP A 1095 -14.82 -10.44 3.11
N GLY A 1096 -14.09 -9.78 4.00
CA GLY A 1096 -14.36 -8.40 4.38
C GLY A 1096 -14.23 -7.41 3.23
N ASP A 1097 -13.32 -7.64 2.29
CA ASP A 1097 -13.14 -6.77 1.12
C ASP A 1097 -14.41 -6.74 0.25
N LEU A 1098 -15.12 -7.87 0.14
CA LEU A 1098 -16.39 -7.96 -0.56
C LEU A 1098 -17.52 -7.29 0.24
N VAL A 1099 -17.60 -7.53 1.55
CA VAL A 1099 -18.61 -6.91 2.43
C VAL A 1099 -18.50 -5.38 2.41
N GLU A 1100 -17.30 -4.83 2.48
CA GLU A 1100 -17.07 -3.38 2.47
C GLU A 1100 -17.43 -2.72 1.14
N SER A 1101 -17.32 -3.46 0.03
CA SER A 1101 -17.73 -2.98 -1.30
C SER A 1101 -19.23 -2.64 -1.38
N PHE A 1102 -20.04 -3.10 -0.42
CA PHE A 1102 -21.44 -2.68 -0.28
C PHE A 1102 -21.57 -1.15 -0.21
N LEU A 1103 -20.67 -0.46 0.49
CA LEU A 1103 -20.67 0.99 0.64
C LEU A 1103 -20.37 1.74 -0.68
N ASP A 1104 -19.80 1.05 -1.66
CA ASP A 1104 -19.49 1.59 -2.99
C ASP A 1104 -20.66 1.42 -3.98
N LEU A 1105 -21.69 0.67 -3.61
CA LEU A 1105 -22.84 0.45 -4.48
C LEU A 1105 -23.74 1.69 -4.56
N SER A 1106 -24.40 1.87 -5.71
CA SER A 1106 -25.49 2.84 -5.82
C SER A 1106 -26.66 2.46 -4.90
N HIS A 1107 -27.39 3.44 -4.37
CA HIS A 1107 -28.52 3.20 -3.45
C HIS A 1107 -29.57 2.19 -3.99
N ASN A 1108 -29.81 2.16 -5.31
CA ASN A 1108 -30.71 1.18 -5.92
C ASN A 1108 -30.21 -0.27 -5.78
N LYS A 1109 -28.90 -0.49 -5.94
CA LYS A 1109 -28.27 -1.79 -5.75
C LYS A 1109 -28.20 -2.17 -4.27
N MET A 1110 -27.94 -1.20 -3.38
CA MET A 1110 -27.99 -1.45 -1.93
C MET A 1110 -29.38 -1.94 -1.51
N LYS A 1111 -30.44 -1.34 -2.05
CA LYS A 1111 -31.82 -1.78 -1.82
C LYS A 1111 -32.10 -3.16 -2.41
N GLU A 1112 -31.50 -3.52 -3.54
CA GLU A 1112 -31.59 -4.86 -4.11
C GLU A 1112 -30.96 -5.90 -3.17
N VAL A 1113 -29.79 -5.60 -2.60
CA VAL A 1113 -29.09 -6.46 -1.63
C VAL A 1113 -29.86 -6.56 -0.31
N SER A 1114 -30.44 -5.46 0.19
CA SER A 1114 -31.14 -5.44 1.48
C SER A 1114 -32.45 -6.26 1.49
N LEU A 1115 -33.05 -6.52 0.33
CA LEU A 1115 -34.32 -7.23 0.22
C LEU A 1115 -34.23 -8.65 0.81
N GLY A 1116 -35.10 -8.91 1.80
CA GLY A 1116 -35.22 -10.22 2.45
C GLY A 1116 -34.10 -10.58 3.42
N LEU A 1117 -33.12 -9.69 3.68
CA LEU A 1117 -32.16 -9.86 4.77
C LEU A 1117 -32.87 -9.63 6.11
N GLN A 1118 -32.52 -10.42 7.12
CA GLN A 1118 -33.06 -10.27 8.48
C GLN A 1118 -31.95 -9.95 9.49
N VAL A 1119 -32.15 -8.92 10.30
CA VAL A 1119 -31.24 -8.51 11.38
C VAL A 1119 -31.91 -8.81 12.73
N ASP A 1120 -31.14 -9.32 13.70
CA ASP A 1120 -31.59 -9.41 15.08
C ASP A 1120 -31.30 -8.10 15.81
N SER A 1121 -32.33 -7.37 16.21
CA SER A 1121 -32.24 -6.08 16.91
C SER A 1121 -31.87 -6.20 18.40
N GLY A 1122 -31.25 -7.32 18.82
CA GLY A 1122 -30.91 -7.61 20.22
C GLY A 1122 -32.12 -7.92 21.12
N SER A 1123 -33.33 -7.94 20.54
CA SER A 1123 -34.59 -8.29 21.20
C SER A 1123 -35.00 -9.74 20.96
N GLY A 1124 -34.22 -10.52 20.19
CA GLY A 1124 -34.52 -11.89 19.80
C GLY A 1124 -35.64 -12.01 18.76
N MET A 1125 -36.03 -10.89 18.12
CA MET A 1125 -36.98 -10.86 17.01
C MET A 1125 -36.26 -10.41 15.75
N LYS A 1126 -36.26 -11.26 14.72
CA LYS A 1126 -35.70 -10.95 13.40
C LYS A 1126 -36.58 -9.91 12.69
N GLN A 1127 -36.01 -8.76 12.36
CA GLN A 1127 -36.66 -7.71 11.56
C GLN A 1127 -36.03 -7.65 10.18
N GLU A 1128 -36.77 -7.15 9.17
CA GLU A 1128 -36.19 -6.90 7.84
C GLU A 1128 -35.11 -5.82 7.92
N ALA A 1129 -33.95 -6.09 7.35
CA ALA A 1129 -32.83 -5.16 7.31
C ALA A 1129 -33.15 -3.98 6.38
N THR A 1130 -33.00 -2.76 6.87
CA THR A 1130 -33.02 -1.59 5.99
C THR A 1130 -31.63 -1.32 5.41
N VAL A 1131 -31.56 -0.50 4.36
CA VAL A 1131 -30.27 -0.07 3.78
C VAL A 1131 -29.43 0.66 4.85
N ASP A 1132 -30.06 1.49 5.67
CA ASP A 1132 -29.37 2.25 6.72
C ASP A 1132 -28.80 1.33 7.82
N ASP A 1133 -29.49 0.24 8.16
CA ASP A 1133 -28.98 -0.76 9.11
C ASP A 1133 -27.71 -1.44 8.56
N LEU A 1134 -27.74 -1.83 7.27
CA LEU A 1134 -26.59 -2.46 6.62
C LEU A 1134 -25.40 -1.48 6.49
N VAL A 1135 -25.67 -0.24 6.10
CA VAL A 1135 -24.63 0.80 6.02
C VAL A 1135 -23.96 0.96 7.38
N LYS A 1136 -24.74 1.04 8.46
CA LYS A 1136 -24.19 1.15 9.81
C LYS A 1136 -23.32 -0.05 10.20
N ILE A 1137 -23.79 -1.28 9.95
CA ILE A 1137 -23.02 -2.50 10.27
C ILE A 1137 -21.70 -2.53 9.50
N VAL A 1138 -21.73 -2.22 8.19
CA VAL A 1138 -20.53 -2.26 7.36
C VAL A 1138 -19.58 -1.10 7.70
N GLU A 1139 -20.09 0.09 8.01
CA GLU A 1139 -19.25 1.20 8.52
C GLU A 1139 -18.57 0.84 9.84
N ASP A 1140 -19.27 0.18 10.77
CA ASP A 1140 -18.68 -0.27 12.03
C ASP A 1140 -17.60 -1.36 11.81
N LEU A 1141 -17.75 -2.22 10.79
CA LEU A 1141 -16.70 -3.15 10.37
C LEU A 1141 -15.49 -2.41 9.78
N THR A 1142 -15.70 -1.39 8.94
CA THR A 1142 -14.59 -0.65 8.32
C THR A 1142 -13.71 0.07 9.35
N ARG A 1143 -14.24 0.34 10.56
CA ARG A 1143 -13.52 0.98 11.65
C ARG A 1143 -12.57 0.05 12.41
N ILE A 1144 -12.56 -1.25 12.16
CA ILE A 1144 -11.66 -2.18 12.89
C ILE A 1144 -10.20 -2.15 12.37
N HIS A 1145 -9.95 -1.48 11.23
CA HIS A 1145 -8.68 -1.53 10.50
C HIS A 1145 -8.27 -0.22 9.82
#